data_AF-A0A1C6W224-F1
#
_entry.id   AF-A0A1C6W224-F1
#
_cell.length_a   1.000
_cell.length_b   1.000
_cell.length_c   1.000
_cell.angle_alpha   90.00
_cell.angle_beta   90.00
_cell.angle_gamma   90.00
#
_symmetry.space_group_name_H-M   'P 1'
#
loop_
_entity.id
_entity.type
_entity.pdbx_description
1 polymer ?
#
loop_
_entity_poly.entity_id
_entity_poly.type
_entity_poly.pdbx_seq_one_letter_code
_entity_poly.pdbx_strand_id
1 'polypeptide(L)'
;MVVIPPGRTRYSTGIAVFDDSVAALRRFVTDSLARAEGFVEARNRHDEIELRLPVVLGLMPRPDNTYNPKAISAVAPPSSGGSVIDRHMGFLYDSTLHWVGESLQRLAVAAAPHPIGCHGWVRLHPIEDDELDDDGEWEPSRDDPFSPAEQRRFGYQIGRLYLDLPDSGPLHLLVDGFAAAAPPAVDASVDDVVRAGVIAKFGQLLRGALAARLATGSWGVPTERSRTQDRWDAAASADLRAWADYRRIPHPYEGLRAISRSTWGFERIIVTDHCGLEVGRHELPDGPLTLIDERARPDAVAALRDHGVDVSLPDDFEELGDFPDAIVRTDRLRDDPTDRERIWSIRLVRDGVDFDELPEAGMYDPDSDVLTVYARPHIAPMTTLLRRHDVRPARVRWASPSSTTVNNNRRAAAFLAAEIGPFRPVVRDRSIHQLGGGLIVDDLAVVPASCSLTARAVDLVPEPHRPWLNVRARHEPAPNVAAFTLELQRKILGDLFRTDDIGDSTRPCRLCGTMAHGTRSGLAYCFDCCVLAGHGLLRDNGTDGPWTDATIWALRRLAEIEFSGPPSKEQLSSIALVDPVLADEAMLCRFLIPRTHALTARPGRRQRTWTDWLMVAGLLADASRPARGILSVAADGHLCRSMFERHIDDFLHHQGIAHEVEPHYPRHHLLNTSGLRADWLLADGTYVEALGMLEQDGYAAKARRKMELARISGIRLVTIRPPDLNRLPEIFADWIPAARGRRPS
;
A
#
# COMPACT_ATOMS: atom_id res chain seq x y z
N MET A 1 1.50 35.13 -23.39
CA MET A 1 1.47 34.12 -22.30
C MET A 1 1.41 34.90 -21.00
N VAL A 2 0.43 34.62 -20.14
CA VAL A 2 0.34 35.22 -18.80
C VAL A 2 1.23 34.40 -17.90
N VAL A 3 2.32 34.97 -17.37
CA VAL A 3 3.30 34.21 -16.59
C VAL A 3 3.08 34.45 -15.10
N ILE A 4 2.88 33.36 -14.35
CA ILE A 4 2.79 33.41 -12.90
C ILE A 4 4.18 33.79 -12.37
N PRO A 5 4.31 34.84 -11.55
CA PRO A 5 5.60 35.22 -10.98
C PRO A 5 6.17 34.10 -10.10
N PRO A 6 7.50 33.92 -10.05
CA PRO A 6 8.10 32.83 -9.30
C PRO A 6 7.82 32.97 -7.80
N GLY A 7 7.36 31.86 -7.19
CA GLY A 7 7.10 31.76 -5.76
C GLY A 7 8.34 31.43 -4.94
N ARG A 8 8.44 31.97 -3.72
CA ARG A 8 9.39 31.47 -2.70
C ARG A 8 8.70 30.40 -1.86
N THR A 9 8.41 29.24 -2.43
CA THR A 9 7.76 28.16 -1.68
C THR A 9 8.75 27.40 -0.81
N ARG A 10 8.25 26.87 0.30
CA ARG A 10 9.01 25.92 1.14
C ARG A 10 9.13 24.53 0.49
N TYR A 11 8.38 24.28 -0.59
CA TYR A 11 8.26 22.98 -1.24
C TYR A 11 8.42 23.11 -2.76
N SER A 12 9.28 22.29 -3.34
CA SER A 12 9.45 22.17 -4.79
C SER A 12 8.36 21.26 -5.37
N THR A 13 7.55 21.77 -6.30
CA THR A 13 6.48 21.01 -6.95
C THR A 13 7.02 20.32 -8.20
N GLY A 14 7.07 18.98 -8.20
CA GLY A 14 7.37 18.20 -9.41
C GLY A 14 6.14 17.98 -10.29
N ILE A 15 6.35 17.37 -11.46
CA ILE A 15 5.28 16.89 -12.34
C ILE A 15 5.28 15.36 -12.40
N ALA A 16 4.09 14.77 -12.53
CA ALA A 16 3.90 13.35 -12.81
C ALA A 16 4.09 13.09 -14.31
N VAL A 17 5.16 12.39 -14.65
CA VAL A 17 5.51 12.01 -16.04
C VAL A 17 4.92 10.63 -16.35
N PHE A 18 4.29 10.51 -17.50
CA PHE A 18 3.74 9.27 -18.05
C PHE A 18 4.45 8.92 -19.36
N ASP A 19 4.42 7.65 -19.77
CA ASP A 19 5.20 7.16 -20.92
C ASP A 19 4.89 7.92 -22.22
N ASP A 20 3.64 8.33 -22.43
CA ASP A 20 3.20 9.12 -23.58
C ASP A 20 3.66 10.58 -23.56
N SER A 21 4.14 11.06 -22.41
CA SER A 21 4.63 12.43 -22.21
C SER A 21 6.16 12.55 -22.23
N VAL A 22 6.88 11.42 -22.18
CA VAL A 22 8.35 11.37 -22.13
C VAL A 22 8.97 12.07 -23.34
N ALA A 23 8.45 11.85 -24.54
CA ALA A 23 9.01 12.44 -25.76
C ALA A 23 8.97 13.99 -25.75
N ALA A 24 7.88 14.58 -25.28
CA ALA A 24 7.73 16.03 -25.20
C ALA A 24 8.61 16.62 -24.09
N LEU A 25 8.69 15.94 -22.93
CA LEU A 25 9.57 16.32 -21.82
C LEU A 25 11.03 16.32 -22.28
N ARG A 26 11.47 15.24 -22.93
CA ARG A 26 12.84 15.11 -23.44
C ARG A 26 13.20 16.25 -24.36
N ARG A 27 12.40 16.46 -25.41
CA ARG A 27 12.61 17.54 -26.38
C ARG A 27 12.71 18.90 -25.69
N PHE A 28 11.78 19.18 -24.77
CA PHE A 28 11.77 20.46 -24.04
C PHE A 28 13.05 20.68 -23.24
N VAL A 29 13.51 19.67 -22.50
CA VAL A 29 14.70 19.79 -21.65
C VAL A 29 15.97 19.87 -22.48
N THR A 30 16.14 19.02 -23.50
CA THR A 30 17.34 19.07 -24.37
C THR A 30 17.42 20.37 -25.15
N ASP A 31 16.30 20.89 -25.64
CA ASP A 31 16.24 22.18 -26.33
C ASP A 31 16.55 23.35 -25.38
N SER A 32 16.13 23.24 -24.12
CA SER A 32 16.40 24.26 -23.10
C SER A 32 17.88 24.24 -22.69
N LEU A 33 18.49 23.06 -22.53
CA LEU A 33 19.92 22.90 -22.30
C LEU A 33 20.74 23.46 -23.46
N ALA A 34 20.34 23.19 -24.71
CA ALA A 34 21.04 23.69 -25.89
C ALA A 34 20.99 25.23 -26.03
N ARG A 35 19.98 25.89 -25.42
CA ARG A 35 19.81 27.35 -25.43
C ARG A 35 20.24 28.01 -24.12
N ALA A 36 20.72 27.26 -23.14
CA ALA A 36 21.05 27.80 -21.83
C ALA A 36 22.25 28.75 -21.92
N GLU A 37 22.06 30.01 -21.52
CA GLU A 37 23.14 31.00 -21.42
C GLU A 37 23.93 30.89 -20.10
N GLY A 38 23.40 30.12 -19.14
CA GLY A 38 24.01 29.86 -17.85
C GLY A 38 23.09 29.04 -16.93
N PHE A 39 23.66 28.58 -15.82
CA PHE A 39 22.95 27.81 -14.80
C PHE A 39 22.90 28.61 -13.49
N VAL A 40 21.91 28.31 -12.65
CA VAL A 40 21.79 28.92 -11.33
C VAL A 40 22.22 27.90 -10.28
N GLU A 41 23.21 28.27 -9.48
CA GLU A 41 23.53 27.54 -8.25
C GLU A 41 22.57 27.97 -7.15
N ALA A 42 21.89 27.01 -6.54
CA ALA A 42 21.00 27.25 -5.41
C ALA A 42 21.31 26.27 -4.28
N ARG A 43 21.22 26.73 -3.04
CA ARG A 43 21.31 25.82 -1.89
C ARG A 43 19.98 25.08 -1.72
N ASN A 44 20.04 23.75 -1.65
CA ASN A 44 18.87 22.93 -1.38
C ASN A 44 18.53 22.93 0.14
N ARG A 45 17.46 22.23 0.53
CA ARG A 45 17.02 22.18 1.94
C ARG A 45 18.01 21.52 2.91
N HIS A 46 19.04 20.84 2.39
CA HIS A 46 20.12 20.22 3.15
C HIS A 46 21.43 21.03 3.06
N ASP A 47 21.35 22.28 2.58
CA ASP A 47 22.48 23.20 2.42
C ASP A 47 23.55 22.75 1.40
N GLU A 48 23.20 21.83 0.50
CA GLU A 48 24.05 21.42 -0.62
C GLU A 48 23.83 22.34 -1.83
N ILE A 49 24.89 22.56 -2.61
CA ILE A 49 24.82 23.30 -3.87
C ILE A 49 24.15 22.43 -4.92
N GLU A 50 23.03 22.89 -5.45
CA GLU A 50 22.25 22.27 -6.52
C GLU A 50 22.33 23.15 -7.77
N LEU A 51 22.72 22.55 -8.90
CA LEU A 51 22.72 23.23 -10.19
C LEU A 51 21.32 23.16 -10.81
N ARG A 52 20.79 24.30 -11.20
CA ARG A 52 19.44 24.44 -11.75
C ARG A 52 19.49 25.09 -13.12
N LEU A 53 18.79 24.51 -14.08
CA LEU A 53 18.47 25.14 -15.37
C LEU A 53 17.10 25.83 -15.24
N PRO A 54 17.02 27.16 -15.20
CA PRO A 54 15.75 27.87 -15.16
C PRO A 54 14.98 27.68 -16.47
N VAL A 55 13.69 27.42 -16.37
CA VAL A 55 12.79 27.25 -17.52
C VAL A 55 11.46 27.94 -17.29
N VAL A 56 10.74 28.19 -18.39
CA VAL A 56 9.33 28.61 -18.36
C VAL A 56 8.53 27.62 -19.18
N LEU A 57 7.55 26.98 -18.54
CA LEU A 57 6.65 26.03 -19.17
C LEU A 57 5.22 26.56 -19.14
N GLY A 58 4.34 25.94 -19.92
CA GLY A 58 2.90 26.23 -19.91
C GLY A 58 2.15 25.37 -18.89
N LEU A 59 1.08 25.92 -18.31
CA LEU A 59 0.09 25.18 -17.54
C LEU A 59 -1.24 25.21 -18.27
N MET A 60 -1.85 24.04 -18.47
CA MET A 60 -3.09 23.92 -19.24
C MET A 60 -4.10 23.04 -18.49
N PRO A 61 -5.29 23.57 -18.12
CA PRO A 61 -6.37 22.74 -17.61
C PRO A 61 -6.76 21.65 -18.62
N ARG A 62 -7.04 20.44 -18.12
CA ARG A 62 -7.44 19.28 -18.89
C ARG A 62 -8.75 18.71 -18.34
N PRO A 63 -9.89 19.40 -18.53
CA PRO A 63 -11.19 18.87 -18.14
C PRO A 63 -11.57 17.61 -18.92
N ASP A 64 -10.87 17.35 -20.03
CA ASP A 64 -10.96 16.13 -20.83
C ASP A 64 -10.20 14.94 -20.21
N ASN A 65 -9.44 15.15 -19.13
CA ASN A 65 -8.78 14.06 -18.43
C ASN A 65 -9.83 13.19 -17.71
N THR A 66 -9.91 11.93 -18.13
CA THR A 66 -10.91 10.97 -17.63
C THR A 66 -10.66 10.48 -16.21
N TYR A 67 -9.45 10.68 -15.69
CA TYR A 67 -9.07 10.34 -14.32
C TYR A 67 -9.40 11.48 -13.35
N ASN A 68 -9.04 12.72 -13.71
CA ASN A 68 -9.31 13.89 -12.89
C ASN A 68 -9.71 15.09 -13.78
N PRO A 69 -10.99 15.54 -13.78
CA PRO A 69 -11.43 16.67 -14.60
C PRO A 69 -10.83 18.01 -14.14
N LYS A 70 -10.22 18.06 -12.95
CA LYS A 70 -9.47 19.21 -12.44
C LYS A 70 -7.99 19.17 -12.83
N ALA A 71 -7.55 18.16 -13.59
CA ALA A 71 -6.16 17.97 -13.96
C ALA A 71 -5.59 19.20 -14.67
N ILE A 72 -4.34 19.51 -14.36
CA ILE A 72 -3.57 20.56 -15.03
C ILE A 72 -2.32 19.92 -15.61
N SER A 73 -2.21 20.03 -16.92
CA SER A 73 -1.07 19.56 -17.69
C SER A 73 0.07 20.57 -17.65
N ALA A 74 1.26 20.11 -17.34
CA ALA A 74 2.50 20.81 -17.68
C ALA A 74 2.79 20.59 -19.17
N VAL A 75 2.94 21.68 -19.92
CA VAL A 75 3.20 21.63 -21.36
C VAL A 75 4.43 22.46 -21.72
N ALA A 76 5.17 22.06 -22.76
CA ALA A 76 6.15 22.94 -23.36
C ALA A 76 5.47 24.25 -23.83
N PRO A 77 6.20 25.40 -23.82
CA PRO A 77 5.63 26.68 -24.20
C PRO A 77 5.17 26.69 -25.67
N PRO A 78 4.23 27.57 -26.06
CA PRO A 78 3.75 27.67 -27.44
C PRO A 78 4.83 27.85 -28.51
N SER A 79 5.95 28.50 -28.14
CA SER A 79 7.11 28.69 -29.01
C SER A 79 7.80 27.38 -29.41
N SER A 80 7.57 26.27 -28.70
CA SER A 80 8.07 24.95 -29.06
C SER A 80 7.30 24.27 -30.21
N GLY A 81 6.28 24.92 -30.77
CA GLY A 81 5.47 24.39 -31.87
C GLY A 81 4.53 23.24 -31.46
N GLY A 82 3.77 22.71 -32.41
CA GLY A 82 2.83 21.60 -32.18
C GLY A 82 1.55 21.97 -31.42
N SER A 83 0.65 20.99 -31.27
CA SER A 83 -0.57 21.13 -30.48
C SER A 83 -0.27 21.07 -28.98
N VAL A 84 -1.25 21.41 -28.13
CA VAL A 84 -1.14 21.26 -26.67
C VAL A 84 -0.82 19.82 -26.27
N ILE A 85 -1.34 18.83 -27.01
CA ILE A 85 -1.09 17.40 -26.75
C ILE A 85 0.36 17.05 -27.12
N ASP A 86 0.86 17.54 -28.26
CA ASP A 86 2.25 17.28 -28.68
C ASP A 86 3.30 17.95 -27.77
N ARG A 87 2.84 18.86 -26.91
CA ARG A 87 3.65 19.56 -25.92
C ARG A 87 3.42 19.04 -24.50
N HIS A 88 2.57 18.05 -24.28
CA HIS A 88 2.25 17.51 -22.96
C HIS A 88 3.44 16.78 -22.33
N MET A 89 3.94 17.26 -21.20
CA MET A 89 5.12 16.71 -20.51
C MET A 89 4.77 15.97 -19.21
N GLY A 90 3.50 16.01 -18.79
CA GLY A 90 3.02 15.41 -17.55
C GLY A 90 1.91 16.24 -16.90
N PHE A 91 1.45 15.77 -15.74
CA PHE A 91 0.40 16.43 -14.95
C PHE A 91 0.94 16.94 -13.61
N LEU A 92 0.30 17.96 -13.05
CA LEU A 92 0.52 18.28 -11.64
C LEU A 92 -0.02 17.13 -10.77
N TYR A 93 0.70 16.81 -9.70
CA TYR A 93 0.22 15.84 -8.71
C TYR A 93 -1.09 16.32 -8.07
N ASP A 94 -1.99 15.40 -7.72
CA ASP A 94 -3.26 15.74 -7.06
C ASP A 94 -3.05 16.49 -5.74
N SER A 95 -1.98 16.15 -5.00
CA SER A 95 -1.58 16.88 -3.81
C SER A 95 -1.26 18.35 -4.09
N THR A 96 -0.71 18.68 -5.26
CA THR A 96 -0.49 20.06 -5.70
C THR A 96 -1.81 20.72 -6.11
N LEU A 97 -2.63 20.01 -6.88
CA LEU A 97 -3.94 20.50 -7.32
C LEU A 97 -4.87 20.81 -6.13
N HIS A 98 -4.76 20.08 -5.03
CA HIS A 98 -5.48 20.37 -3.79
C HIS A 98 -5.22 21.79 -3.27
N TRP A 99 -3.97 22.26 -3.35
CA TRP A 99 -3.60 23.57 -2.80
C TRP A 99 -3.78 24.72 -3.78
N VAL A 100 -3.48 24.50 -5.06
CA VAL A 100 -3.39 25.59 -6.06
C VAL A 100 -4.29 25.39 -7.28
N GLY A 101 -4.94 24.23 -7.42
CA GLY A 101 -5.69 23.85 -8.62
C GLY A 101 -6.85 24.80 -8.94
N GLU A 102 -7.64 25.19 -7.94
CA GLU A 102 -8.74 26.15 -8.13
C GLU A 102 -8.22 27.50 -8.66
N SER A 103 -7.16 28.04 -8.05
CA SER A 103 -6.57 29.32 -8.46
C SER A 103 -6.02 29.25 -9.89
N LEU A 104 -5.38 28.15 -10.25
CA LEU A 104 -4.87 27.94 -11.62
C LEU A 104 -6.00 27.78 -12.65
N GLN A 105 -7.11 27.15 -12.30
CA GLN A 105 -8.29 27.06 -13.18
C GLN A 105 -8.95 28.43 -13.38
N ARG A 106 -9.16 29.18 -12.29
CA ARG A 106 -9.67 30.55 -12.36
C ARG A 106 -8.77 31.45 -13.20
N LEU A 107 -7.45 31.32 -13.03
CA LEU A 107 -6.48 32.03 -13.85
C LEU A 107 -6.59 31.64 -15.33
N ALA A 108 -6.83 30.37 -15.65
CA ALA A 108 -6.93 29.93 -17.04
C ALA A 108 -8.16 30.50 -17.73
N VAL A 109 -9.29 30.61 -17.00
CA VAL A 109 -10.50 31.28 -17.47
C VAL A 109 -10.23 32.77 -17.67
N ALA A 110 -9.63 33.44 -16.69
CA ALA A 110 -9.35 34.88 -16.77
C ALA A 110 -8.30 35.25 -17.83
N ALA A 111 -7.32 34.38 -18.07
CA ALA A 111 -6.24 34.61 -19.01
C ALA A 111 -6.63 34.28 -20.46
N ALA A 112 -7.72 33.56 -20.70
CA ALA A 112 -8.16 33.13 -22.02
C ALA A 112 -8.24 34.32 -23.01
N PRO A 113 -7.75 34.18 -24.26
CA PRO A 113 -7.20 32.98 -24.90
C PRO A 113 -5.68 32.77 -24.67
N HIS A 114 -5.05 33.56 -23.79
CA HIS A 114 -3.61 33.51 -23.59
C HIS A 114 -3.22 32.30 -22.71
N PRO A 115 -2.18 31.54 -23.08
CA PRO A 115 -1.70 30.44 -22.26
C PRO A 115 -1.10 30.94 -20.95
N ILE A 116 -1.22 30.14 -19.89
CA ILE A 116 -0.55 30.39 -18.61
C ILE A 116 0.87 29.86 -18.70
N GLY A 117 1.84 30.69 -18.35
CA GLY A 117 3.23 30.31 -18.14
C GLY A 117 3.54 30.16 -16.64
N CYS A 118 4.44 29.25 -16.31
CA CYS A 118 4.96 29.03 -14.97
C CYS A 118 6.48 28.95 -15.03
N HIS A 119 7.15 29.67 -14.14
CA HIS A 119 8.57 29.49 -13.91
C HIS A 119 8.81 28.12 -13.27
N GLY A 120 9.95 27.52 -13.59
CA GLY A 120 10.39 26.27 -13.04
C GLY A 120 11.87 26.07 -13.30
N TRP A 121 12.36 24.89 -12.98
CA TRP A 121 13.76 24.54 -13.23
C TRP A 121 13.95 23.03 -13.37
N VAL A 122 14.95 22.66 -14.14
CA VAL A 122 15.43 21.28 -14.26
C VAL A 122 16.63 21.11 -13.33
N ARG A 123 16.60 20.08 -12.49
CA ARG A 123 17.73 19.71 -11.63
C ARG A 123 18.87 19.15 -12.50
N LEU A 124 20.10 19.58 -12.26
CA LEU A 124 21.29 19.05 -12.92
C LEU A 124 22.30 18.58 -11.86
N HIS A 125 22.95 17.45 -12.12
CA HIS A 125 24.07 16.97 -11.32
C HIS A 125 25.33 16.92 -12.21
N PRO A 126 26.51 17.35 -11.70
CA PRO A 126 27.77 17.10 -12.39
C PRO A 126 27.94 15.60 -12.61
N ILE A 127 28.42 15.21 -13.79
CA ILE A 127 28.78 13.81 -14.05
C ILE A 127 30.15 13.58 -13.41
N GLU A 128 30.25 12.66 -12.47
CA GLU A 128 31.53 12.14 -11.98
C GLU A 128 32.05 11.07 -12.97
N ASP A 129 33.37 11.02 -13.20
CA ASP A 129 34.02 10.24 -14.28
C ASP A 129 33.70 8.72 -14.25
N ASP A 130 33.12 8.21 -13.15
CA ASP A 130 32.85 6.79 -12.91
C ASP A 130 31.35 6.39 -13.00
N GLU A 131 30.42 7.34 -13.24
CA GLU A 131 28.97 7.11 -13.04
C GLU A 131 28.15 6.70 -14.27
N LEU A 132 28.71 6.76 -15.48
CA LEU A 132 27.94 6.51 -16.72
C LEU A 132 28.51 5.37 -17.58
N ASP A 133 29.12 4.32 -17.02
CA ASP A 133 29.64 3.18 -17.80
C ASP A 133 28.54 2.17 -18.17
N ASP A 134 27.52 2.59 -18.92
CA ASP A 134 26.57 1.68 -19.56
C ASP A 134 26.50 1.92 -21.07
N ASP A 135 27.06 0.98 -21.83
CA ASP A 135 26.96 0.88 -23.29
C ASP A 135 25.77 -0.01 -23.72
N GLY A 136 24.86 -0.32 -22.79
CA GLY A 136 23.67 -1.14 -23.00
C GLY A 136 22.59 -0.51 -23.89
N GLU A 137 21.65 -1.35 -24.32
CA GLU A 137 20.47 -0.94 -25.09
C GLU A 137 19.52 -0.16 -24.19
N TRP A 138 19.45 1.16 -24.40
CA TRP A 138 18.66 2.08 -23.58
C TRP A 138 17.39 2.53 -24.31
N GLU A 139 16.25 2.48 -23.63
CA GLU A 139 14.96 2.99 -24.11
C GLU A 139 14.37 4.06 -23.19
N PRO A 140 13.81 5.17 -23.74
CA PRO A 140 13.10 6.17 -22.95
C PRO A 140 12.00 5.57 -22.07
N SER A 141 12.01 5.92 -20.79
CA SER A 141 10.87 5.65 -19.89
C SER A 141 10.56 6.86 -19.02
N ARG A 142 9.43 6.81 -18.30
CA ARG A 142 9.07 7.84 -17.31
C ARG A 142 10.07 7.94 -16.15
N ASP A 143 10.74 6.84 -15.82
CA ASP A 143 11.67 6.73 -14.70
C ASP A 143 13.11 7.08 -15.15
N ASP A 144 13.43 6.82 -16.42
CA ASP A 144 14.69 7.19 -17.05
C ASP A 144 14.48 7.82 -18.46
N PRO A 145 14.22 9.13 -18.54
CA PRO A 145 13.88 9.79 -19.79
C PRO A 145 15.09 10.18 -20.66
N PHE A 146 16.32 10.23 -20.13
CA PHE A 146 17.50 10.74 -20.86
C PHE A 146 18.63 9.71 -20.97
N SER A 147 19.16 9.51 -22.17
CA SER A 147 20.22 8.51 -22.39
C SER A 147 21.53 8.96 -21.74
N PRO A 148 22.42 8.01 -21.39
CA PRO A 148 23.79 8.34 -21.00
C PRO A 148 24.51 9.22 -22.03
N ALA A 149 24.30 8.98 -23.33
CA ALA A 149 24.90 9.77 -24.41
C ALA A 149 24.40 11.23 -24.44
N GLU A 150 23.10 11.47 -24.22
CA GLU A 150 22.55 12.82 -24.09
C GLU A 150 23.11 13.54 -22.86
N GLN A 151 23.17 12.85 -21.72
CA GLN A 151 23.66 13.41 -20.46
C GLN A 151 25.16 13.78 -20.57
N ARG A 152 26.00 12.88 -21.12
CA ARG A 152 27.42 13.16 -21.41
C ARG A 152 27.59 14.34 -22.37
N ARG A 153 26.75 14.43 -23.41
CA ARG A 153 26.79 15.54 -24.38
C ARG A 153 26.60 16.90 -23.70
N PHE A 154 25.74 16.98 -22.70
CA PHE A 154 25.50 18.22 -21.96
C PHE A 154 26.42 18.40 -20.74
N GLY A 155 27.17 17.37 -20.34
CA GLY A 155 28.08 17.40 -19.20
C GLY A 155 27.40 17.30 -17.84
N TYR A 156 26.12 16.93 -17.81
CA TYR A 156 25.33 16.84 -16.58
C TYR A 156 24.39 15.64 -16.62
N GLN A 157 24.21 14.99 -15.47
CA GLN A 157 23.10 14.09 -15.25
C GLN A 157 21.82 14.92 -15.11
N ILE A 158 20.80 14.61 -15.92
CA ILE A 158 19.58 15.40 -16.02
C ILE A 158 18.53 14.84 -15.04
N GLY A 159 18.19 15.62 -14.03
CA GLY A 159 17.21 15.27 -13.01
C GLY A 159 15.77 15.70 -13.36
N ARG A 160 14.95 15.81 -12.31
CA ARG A 160 13.51 16.12 -12.46
C ARG A 160 13.25 17.60 -12.77
N LEU A 161 12.10 17.85 -13.42
CA LEU A 161 11.53 19.17 -13.65
C LEU A 161 10.66 19.59 -12.45
N TYR A 162 10.89 20.80 -11.94
CA TYR A 162 10.16 21.41 -10.83
C TYR A 162 9.54 22.75 -11.24
N LEU A 163 8.47 23.14 -10.52
CA LEU A 163 7.73 24.38 -10.71
C LEU A 163 7.94 25.32 -9.53
N ASP A 164 8.14 26.61 -9.83
CA ASP A 164 8.25 27.69 -8.85
C ASP A 164 6.89 28.40 -8.69
N LEU A 165 5.86 27.63 -8.35
CA LEU A 165 4.53 28.17 -8.05
C LEU A 165 4.56 28.91 -6.71
N PRO A 166 3.84 30.03 -6.52
CA PRO A 166 3.62 30.61 -5.18
C PRO A 166 2.80 29.69 -4.27
N ASP A 167 2.93 29.86 -2.95
CA ASP A 167 2.04 29.23 -1.97
C ASP A 167 0.57 29.60 -2.27
N SER A 168 -0.38 28.76 -1.84
CA SER A 168 -1.81 28.89 -2.19
C SER A 168 -2.41 30.26 -1.89
N GLY A 169 -2.10 30.85 -0.72
CA GLY A 169 -2.57 32.18 -0.33
C GLY A 169 -2.06 33.29 -1.28
N PRO A 170 -0.75 33.47 -1.45
CA PRO A 170 -0.20 34.41 -2.42
C PRO A 170 -0.69 34.20 -3.85
N LEU A 171 -0.80 32.95 -4.31
CA LEU A 171 -1.31 32.65 -5.64
C LEU A 171 -2.78 33.08 -5.79
N HIS A 172 -3.62 32.80 -4.79
CA HIS A 172 -5.02 33.22 -4.80
C HIS A 172 -5.16 34.74 -4.94
N LEU A 173 -4.39 35.51 -4.16
CA LEU A 173 -4.38 36.98 -4.23
C LEU A 173 -3.90 37.51 -5.59
N LEU A 174 -2.89 36.87 -6.18
CA LEU A 174 -2.42 37.21 -7.53
C LEU A 174 -3.50 36.98 -8.58
N VAL A 175 -4.22 35.86 -8.49
CA VAL A 175 -5.30 35.51 -9.41
C VAL A 175 -6.50 36.44 -9.25
N ASP A 176 -6.88 36.78 -8.01
CA ASP A 176 -7.94 37.75 -7.74
C ASP A 176 -7.59 39.14 -8.31
N GLY A 177 -6.36 39.60 -8.08
CA GLY A 177 -5.88 40.86 -8.63
C GLY A 177 -5.85 40.87 -10.17
N PHE A 178 -5.41 39.76 -10.77
CA PHE A 178 -5.43 39.60 -12.23
C PHE A 178 -6.86 39.60 -12.79
N ALA A 179 -7.76 38.84 -12.19
CA ALA A 179 -9.17 38.76 -12.61
C ALA A 179 -9.90 40.10 -12.45
N ALA A 180 -9.59 40.87 -11.41
CA ALA A 180 -10.16 42.20 -11.20
C ALA A 180 -9.64 43.26 -12.19
N ALA A 181 -8.40 43.08 -12.70
CA ALA A 181 -7.78 43.99 -13.67
C ALA A 181 -8.05 43.59 -15.13
N ALA A 182 -8.45 42.35 -15.39
CA ALA A 182 -8.78 41.87 -16.72
C ALA A 182 -10.12 42.48 -17.20
N PRO A 183 -10.25 42.89 -18.48
CA PRO A 183 -11.54 43.27 -19.03
C PRO A 183 -12.51 42.08 -18.91
N PRO A 184 -13.82 42.30 -18.67
CA PRO A 184 -14.78 41.21 -18.57
C PRO A 184 -14.69 40.35 -19.82
N ALA A 185 -14.34 39.08 -19.63
CA ALA A 185 -14.24 38.12 -20.71
C ALA A 185 -15.62 38.06 -21.41
N VAL A 186 -15.61 38.20 -22.74
CA VAL A 186 -16.77 37.85 -23.56
C VAL A 186 -17.13 36.40 -23.24
N ASP A 187 -18.41 36.12 -23.00
CA ASP A 187 -19.02 34.82 -22.64
C ASP A 187 -18.78 33.70 -23.69
N ALA A 188 -17.53 33.45 -24.05
CA ALA A 188 -17.11 32.19 -24.63
C ALA A 188 -16.66 31.34 -23.47
N SER A 189 -17.51 30.39 -23.06
CA SER A 189 -17.12 29.42 -22.06
C SER A 189 -15.84 28.70 -22.55
N VAL A 190 -14.90 28.42 -21.65
CA VAL A 190 -13.75 27.55 -21.96
C VAL A 190 -14.20 26.24 -22.61
N ASP A 191 -15.43 25.82 -22.27
CA ASP A 191 -16.17 24.74 -22.89
C ASP A 191 -16.37 24.92 -24.39
N ASP A 192 -16.63 26.09 -24.94
CA ASP A 192 -16.92 26.28 -26.37
C ASP A 192 -15.66 26.28 -27.25
N VAL A 193 -14.53 26.78 -26.77
CA VAL A 193 -13.24 26.74 -27.49
C VAL A 193 -12.68 25.31 -27.46
N VAL A 194 -12.78 24.62 -26.32
CA VAL A 194 -12.40 23.21 -26.19
C VAL A 194 -13.36 22.32 -26.98
N ARG A 195 -14.67 22.56 -26.91
CA ARG A 195 -15.70 21.81 -27.66
C ARG A 195 -15.57 22.05 -29.16
N ALA A 196 -15.24 23.24 -29.64
CA ALA A 196 -14.97 23.49 -31.06
C ALA A 196 -13.71 22.76 -31.54
N GLY A 197 -12.63 22.76 -30.75
CA GLY A 197 -11.40 22.02 -31.03
C GLY A 197 -11.59 20.50 -30.99
N VAL A 198 -12.37 20.00 -30.03
CA VAL A 198 -12.73 18.58 -29.90
C VAL A 198 -13.69 18.17 -31.01
N ILE A 199 -14.71 18.94 -31.37
CA ILE A 199 -15.62 18.66 -32.49
C ILE A 199 -14.85 18.66 -33.82
N ALA A 200 -13.92 19.61 -34.02
CA ALA A 200 -13.09 19.66 -35.22
C ALA A 200 -12.17 18.42 -35.32
N LYS A 201 -11.48 18.06 -34.23
CA LYS A 201 -10.60 16.89 -34.17
C LYS A 201 -11.37 15.57 -34.22
N PHE A 202 -12.51 15.47 -33.53
CA PHE A 202 -13.40 14.33 -33.57
C PHE A 202 -13.93 14.19 -35.00
N GLY A 203 -14.37 15.27 -35.65
CA GLY A 203 -14.76 15.25 -37.06
C GLY A 203 -13.63 14.87 -38.01
N GLN A 204 -12.37 15.24 -37.72
CA GLN A 204 -11.20 14.88 -38.53
C GLN A 204 -10.77 13.43 -38.32
N LEU A 205 -10.80 12.93 -37.08
CA LEU A 205 -10.57 11.54 -36.72
C LEU A 205 -11.71 10.64 -37.18
N LEU A 206 -12.97 11.09 -37.11
CA LEU A 206 -14.13 10.38 -37.65
C LEU A 206 -14.02 10.30 -39.16
N ARG A 207 -13.68 11.39 -39.85
CA ARG A 207 -13.46 11.39 -41.30
C ARG A 207 -12.27 10.51 -41.70
N GLY A 208 -11.17 10.53 -40.95
CA GLY A 208 -10.01 9.66 -41.17
C GLY A 208 -10.33 8.18 -40.92
N ALA A 209 -11.05 7.87 -39.83
CA ALA A 209 -11.48 6.51 -39.50
C ALA A 209 -12.59 6.01 -40.44
N LEU A 210 -13.49 6.88 -40.89
CA LEU A 210 -14.51 6.57 -41.91
C LEU A 210 -13.86 6.37 -43.28
N ALA A 211 -12.89 7.21 -43.67
CA ALA A 211 -12.14 7.05 -44.91
C ALA A 211 -11.27 5.78 -44.90
N ALA A 212 -10.60 5.48 -43.78
CA ALA A 212 -9.85 4.24 -43.60
C ALA A 212 -10.77 3.01 -43.65
N ARG A 213 -11.97 3.07 -43.04
CA ARG A 213 -12.97 1.99 -43.09
C ARG A 213 -13.65 1.82 -44.44
N LEU A 214 -13.87 2.91 -45.18
CA LEU A 214 -14.33 2.89 -46.57
C LEU A 214 -13.27 2.26 -47.48
N ALA A 215 -12.00 2.57 -47.25
CA ALA A 215 -10.88 2.01 -48.02
C ALA A 215 -10.63 0.52 -47.75
N THR A 216 -10.92 0.02 -46.54
CA THR A 216 -10.73 -1.40 -46.17
C THR A 216 -11.97 -2.27 -46.39
N GLY A 217 -13.08 -1.72 -46.89
CA GLY A 217 -14.33 -2.45 -47.12
C GLY A 217 -14.99 -3.03 -45.87
N SER A 218 -14.58 -2.58 -44.67
CA SER A 218 -14.95 -3.21 -43.39
C SER A 218 -16.23 -2.65 -42.77
N TRP A 219 -17.06 -1.98 -43.56
CA TRP A 219 -18.29 -1.37 -43.07
C TRP A 219 -19.30 -2.46 -42.68
N GLY A 220 -19.71 -2.48 -41.40
CA GLY A 220 -20.57 -3.53 -40.84
C GLY A 220 -19.84 -4.68 -40.15
N VAL A 221 -18.49 -4.72 -40.17
CA VAL A 221 -17.73 -5.74 -39.43
C VAL A 221 -17.59 -5.32 -37.96
N PRO A 222 -18.03 -6.15 -36.97
CA PRO A 222 -17.91 -5.82 -35.55
C PRO A 222 -16.46 -5.57 -35.16
N THR A 223 -16.19 -4.44 -34.51
CA THR A 223 -14.87 -4.11 -33.94
C THR A 223 -14.56 -5.00 -32.74
N GLU A 224 -13.29 -5.11 -32.34
CA GLU A 224 -12.94 -5.88 -31.12
C GLU A 224 -13.62 -5.32 -29.87
N ARG A 225 -13.82 -4.00 -29.80
CA ARG A 225 -14.61 -3.35 -28.77
C ARG A 225 -16.09 -3.79 -28.83
N SER A 226 -16.68 -3.84 -30.02
CA SER A 226 -18.06 -4.33 -30.22
C SER A 226 -18.20 -5.80 -29.81
N ARG A 227 -17.27 -6.67 -30.23
CA ARG A 227 -17.27 -8.09 -29.87
C ARG A 227 -17.09 -8.29 -28.37
N THR A 228 -16.21 -7.50 -27.74
CA THR A 228 -16.04 -7.51 -26.29
C THR A 228 -17.32 -7.11 -25.58
N GLN A 229 -18.03 -6.09 -26.10
CA GLN A 229 -19.31 -5.69 -25.55
C GLN A 229 -20.38 -6.76 -25.74
N ASP A 230 -20.47 -7.36 -26.92
CA ASP A 230 -21.44 -8.44 -27.20
C ASP A 230 -21.18 -9.65 -26.27
N ARG A 231 -19.92 -9.95 -25.95
CA ARG A 231 -19.56 -10.95 -24.94
C ARG A 231 -20.06 -10.57 -23.54
N TRP A 232 -19.91 -9.31 -23.13
CA TRP A 232 -20.40 -8.85 -21.83
C TRP A 232 -21.93 -8.85 -21.75
N ASP A 233 -22.62 -8.46 -22.81
CA ASP A 233 -24.08 -8.50 -22.85
C ASP A 233 -24.62 -9.93 -22.88
N ALA A 234 -23.93 -10.84 -23.58
CA ALA A 234 -24.26 -12.26 -23.55
C ALA A 234 -24.07 -12.87 -22.15
N ALA A 235 -22.96 -12.53 -21.47
CA ALA A 235 -22.69 -12.97 -20.10
C ALA A 235 -23.73 -12.40 -19.12
N ALA A 236 -24.04 -11.10 -19.21
CA ALA A 236 -25.08 -10.46 -18.40
C ALA A 236 -26.46 -11.10 -18.62
N SER A 237 -26.77 -11.49 -19.85
CA SER A 237 -28.03 -12.20 -20.15
C SER A 237 -28.08 -13.62 -19.57
N ALA A 238 -26.93 -14.26 -19.34
CA ALA A 238 -26.86 -15.53 -18.62
C ALA A 238 -27.04 -15.31 -17.11
N ASP A 239 -26.34 -14.32 -16.54
CA ASP A 239 -26.46 -13.94 -15.12
C ASP A 239 -27.92 -13.59 -14.77
N LEU A 240 -28.60 -12.81 -15.62
CA LEU A 240 -30.01 -12.44 -15.41
C LEU A 240 -30.98 -13.63 -15.39
N ARG A 241 -30.68 -14.69 -16.15
CA ARG A 241 -31.48 -15.92 -16.13
C ARG A 241 -31.26 -16.69 -14.84
N ALA A 242 -30.00 -16.81 -14.39
CA ALA A 242 -29.69 -17.39 -13.09
C ALA A 242 -30.39 -16.64 -11.94
N TRP A 243 -30.43 -15.30 -12.00
CA TRP A 243 -31.17 -14.49 -11.02
C TRP A 243 -32.67 -14.78 -11.04
N ALA A 244 -33.26 -14.97 -12.22
CA ALA A 244 -34.69 -15.27 -12.33
C ALA A 244 -35.04 -16.59 -11.64
N ASP A 245 -34.15 -17.59 -11.70
CA ASP A 245 -34.34 -18.86 -11.02
C ASP A 245 -34.09 -18.74 -9.51
N TYR A 246 -33.04 -18.04 -9.10
CA TYR A 246 -32.72 -17.81 -7.68
C TYR A 246 -33.83 -17.09 -6.91
N ARG A 247 -34.49 -16.10 -7.53
CA ARG A 247 -35.61 -15.35 -6.95
C ARG A 247 -36.78 -16.21 -6.49
N ARG A 248 -36.97 -17.39 -7.09
CA ARG A 248 -38.08 -18.30 -6.76
C ARG A 248 -37.81 -19.12 -5.49
N ILE A 249 -36.59 -19.07 -4.97
CA ILE A 249 -36.18 -19.77 -3.76
C ILE A 249 -36.40 -18.83 -2.56
N PRO A 250 -37.14 -19.23 -1.52
CA PRO A 250 -37.25 -18.47 -0.28
C PRO A 250 -35.88 -18.24 0.38
N HIS A 251 -35.68 -17.12 1.07
CA HIS A 251 -34.47 -16.92 1.86
C HIS A 251 -34.48 -17.82 3.11
N PRO A 252 -33.31 -18.25 3.61
CA PRO A 252 -33.22 -19.16 4.74
C PRO A 252 -33.23 -18.47 6.12
N TYR A 253 -33.21 -17.13 6.18
CA TYR A 253 -33.12 -16.41 7.44
C TYR A 253 -34.43 -16.48 8.24
N GLU A 254 -34.32 -16.74 9.54
CA GLU A 254 -35.46 -16.81 10.45
C GLU A 254 -35.25 -15.86 11.64
N GLY A 255 -36.33 -15.23 12.08
CA GLY A 255 -36.34 -14.39 13.28
C GLY A 255 -35.45 -13.15 13.17
N LEU A 256 -35.56 -12.41 12.06
CA LEU A 256 -34.78 -11.19 11.87
C LEU A 256 -35.08 -10.17 12.97
N ARG A 257 -34.02 -9.58 13.52
CA ARG A 257 -34.07 -8.51 14.52
C ARG A 257 -33.04 -7.44 14.21
N ALA A 258 -33.40 -6.18 14.45
CA ALA A 258 -32.48 -5.07 14.34
C ALA A 258 -31.79 -4.79 15.68
N ILE A 259 -30.52 -4.39 15.64
CA ILE A 259 -29.72 -4.02 16.81
C ILE A 259 -28.89 -2.77 16.50
N SER A 260 -28.86 -1.81 17.43
CA SER A 260 -28.01 -0.62 17.30
C SER A 260 -26.55 -0.97 17.62
N ARG A 261 -25.62 -0.59 16.74
CA ARG A 261 -24.18 -0.59 17.00
C ARG A 261 -23.61 0.81 16.76
N SER A 262 -22.93 1.34 17.77
CA SER A 262 -22.09 2.53 17.61
C SER A 262 -20.65 2.11 17.38
N THR A 263 -20.07 2.52 16.25
CA THR A 263 -18.64 2.31 15.95
C THR A 263 -18.05 3.66 15.59
N TRP A 264 -17.05 4.15 16.34
CA TRP A 264 -16.38 5.42 16.08
C TRP A 264 -17.32 6.65 15.99
N GLY A 265 -18.42 6.69 16.76
CA GLY A 265 -19.37 7.80 16.75
C GLY A 265 -20.37 7.78 15.59
N PHE A 266 -20.34 6.75 14.74
CA PHE A 266 -21.39 6.47 13.76
C PHE A 266 -22.35 5.44 14.34
N GLU A 267 -23.61 5.84 14.53
CA GLU A 267 -24.67 4.90 14.84
C GLU A 267 -25.12 4.21 13.55
N ARG A 268 -25.11 2.89 13.57
CA ARG A 268 -25.70 2.06 12.52
C ARG A 268 -26.59 1.03 13.15
N ILE A 269 -27.60 0.61 12.41
CA ILE A 269 -28.49 -0.48 12.83
C ILE A 269 -28.20 -1.68 11.96
N ILE A 270 -27.92 -2.81 12.61
CA ILE A 270 -27.61 -4.06 11.93
C ILE A 270 -28.83 -4.96 12.07
N VAL A 271 -29.28 -5.54 10.97
CA VAL A 271 -30.31 -6.58 10.92
C VAL A 271 -29.61 -7.92 11.02
N THR A 272 -29.98 -8.71 12.02
CA THR A 272 -29.40 -10.04 12.28
C THR A 272 -30.49 -11.10 12.34
N ASP A 273 -30.17 -12.34 11.96
CA ASP A 273 -31.06 -13.48 12.20
C ASP A 273 -31.02 -13.97 13.66
N HIS A 274 -31.81 -15.01 13.97
CA HIS A 274 -31.85 -15.60 15.31
C HIS A 274 -30.51 -16.20 15.78
N CYS A 275 -29.62 -16.59 14.86
CA CYS A 275 -28.28 -17.07 15.14
C CYS A 275 -27.26 -15.93 15.34
N GLY A 276 -27.66 -14.68 15.08
CA GLY A 276 -26.80 -13.50 15.16
C GLY A 276 -26.01 -13.21 13.87
N LEU A 277 -26.34 -13.88 12.77
CA LEU A 277 -25.76 -13.62 11.45
C LEU A 277 -26.25 -12.26 10.93
N GLU A 278 -25.35 -11.39 10.49
CA GLU A 278 -25.72 -10.12 9.86
C GLU A 278 -26.38 -10.39 8.50
N VAL A 279 -27.63 -9.98 8.34
CA VAL A 279 -28.42 -10.10 7.10
C VAL A 279 -28.44 -8.78 6.34
N GLY A 280 -28.25 -7.67 7.05
CA GLY A 280 -28.13 -6.35 6.44
C GLY A 280 -27.86 -5.26 7.46
N ARG A 281 -27.82 -4.03 6.98
CA ARG A 281 -27.50 -2.85 7.79
C ARG A 281 -28.17 -1.60 7.22
N HIS A 282 -28.46 -0.67 8.12
CA HIS A 282 -29.00 0.65 7.82
C HIS A 282 -28.09 1.71 8.48
N GLU A 283 -27.54 2.60 7.66
CA GLU A 283 -26.70 3.71 8.15
C GLU A 283 -27.59 4.88 8.58
N LEU A 284 -27.42 5.40 9.79
CA LEU A 284 -28.18 6.56 10.27
C LEU A 284 -27.47 7.88 9.91
N PRO A 285 -28.21 9.00 9.73
CA PRO A 285 -29.67 9.12 9.82
C PRO A 285 -30.45 8.76 8.53
N ASP A 286 -29.83 8.86 7.34
CA ASP A 286 -30.53 8.78 6.04
C ASP A 286 -29.86 7.82 5.04
N GLY A 287 -29.20 6.75 5.52
CA GLY A 287 -28.52 5.80 4.67
C GLY A 287 -29.45 4.72 4.10
N PRO A 288 -29.11 4.12 2.94
CA PRO A 288 -29.93 3.04 2.40
C PRO A 288 -29.88 1.80 3.30
N LEU A 289 -30.99 1.07 3.38
CA LEU A 289 -30.97 -0.30 3.88
C LEU A 289 -30.27 -1.21 2.86
N THR A 290 -29.07 -1.68 3.18
CA THR A 290 -28.30 -2.63 2.38
C THR A 290 -28.45 -4.03 2.95
N LEU A 291 -28.78 -5.02 2.13
CA LEU A 291 -28.98 -6.41 2.53
C LEU A 291 -28.00 -7.32 1.81
N ILE A 292 -27.60 -8.40 2.47
CA ILE A 292 -26.83 -9.49 1.85
C ILE A 292 -27.72 -10.31 0.91
N ASP A 293 -29.02 -10.34 1.21
CA ASP A 293 -30.04 -10.99 0.39
C ASP A 293 -31.27 -10.10 0.31
N GLU A 294 -31.52 -9.55 -0.87
CA GLU A 294 -32.65 -8.64 -1.11
C GLU A 294 -34.01 -9.32 -0.95
N ARG A 295 -34.08 -10.66 -0.92
CA ARG A 295 -35.30 -11.40 -0.57
C ARG A 295 -35.74 -11.13 0.87
N ALA A 296 -34.80 -10.89 1.77
CA ALA A 296 -35.04 -10.67 3.19
C ALA A 296 -35.55 -9.25 3.50
N ARG A 297 -35.71 -8.38 2.48
CA ARG A 297 -36.10 -6.98 2.68
C ARG A 297 -37.41 -6.79 3.45
N PRO A 298 -38.51 -7.51 3.16
CA PRO A 298 -39.76 -7.34 3.91
C PRO A 298 -39.55 -7.61 5.41
N ASP A 299 -38.88 -8.72 5.74
CA ASP A 299 -38.59 -9.13 7.11
C ASP A 299 -37.59 -8.17 7.79
N ALA A 300 -36.59 -7.67 7.06
CA ALA A 300 -35.61 -6.72 7.57
C ALA A 300 -36.23 -5.35 7.87
N VAL A 301 -37.16 -4.89 7.02
CA VAL A 301 -37.91 -3.64 7.26
C VAL A 301 -38.85 -3.80 8.45
N ALA A 302 -39.51 -4.95 8.60
CA ALA A 302 -40.31 -5.24 9.80
C ALA A 302 -39.43 -5.19 11.06
N ALA A 303 -38.26 -5.84 11.03
CA ALA A 303 -37.30 -5.82 12.13
C ALA A 303 -36.80 -4.41 12.48
N LEU A 304 -36.58 -3.55 11.48
CA LEU A 304 -36.18 -2.14 11.69
C LEU A 304 -37.31 -1.31 12.30
N ARG A 305 -38.56 -1.48 11.85
CA ARG A 305 -39.73 -0.82 12.45
C ARG A 305 -39.94 -1.22 13.90
N ASP A 306 -39.81 -2.50 14.21
CA ASP A 306 -39.90 -3.01 15.58
C ASP A 306 -38.79 -2.42 16.49
N HIS A 307 -37.64 -2.10 15.90
CA HIS A 307 -36.52 -1.41 16.57
C HIS A 307 -36.67 0.12 16.61
N GLY A 308 -37.77 0.66 16.08
CA GLY A 308 -38.09 2.09 16.12
C GLY A 308 -37.48 2.92 14.98
N VAL A 309 -37.08 2.30 13.88
CA VAL A 309 -36.63 3.01 12.66
C VAL A 309 -37.61 2.81 11.53
N ASP A 310 -38.14 3.92 11.05
CA ASP A 310 -39.07 3.92 9.93
C ASP A 310 -38.30 4.04 8.61
N VAL A 311 -38.12 2.90 7.94
CA VAL A 311 -37.58 2.86 6.58
C VAL A 311 -38.76 2.89 5.61
N SER A 312 -38.86 4.00 4.86
CA SER A 312 -39.86 4.13 3.81
C SER A 312 -39.64 3.07 2.73
N LEU A 313 -40.70 2.33 2.40
CA LEU A 313 -40.75 1.50 1.20
C LEU A 313 -41.45 2.29 0.10
N PRO A 314 -41.03 2.14 -1.17
CA PRO A 314 -41.73 2.76 -2.29
C PRO A 314 -43.20 2.33 -2.35
N ASP A 315 -44.09 3.21 -2.80
CA ASP A 315 -45.52 2.91 -2.97
C ASP A 315 -45.78 1.71 -3.91
N ASP A 316 -44.86 1.46 -4.86
CA ASP A 316 -44.89 0.37 -5.82
C ASP A 316 -44.07 -0.86 -5.39
N PHE A 317 -43.69 -0.98 -4.11
CA PHE A 317 -42.80 -2.05 -3.63
C PHE A 317 -43.28 -3.46 -3.97
N GLU A 318 -44.60 -3.72 -3.88
CA GLU A 318 -45.20 -5.01 -4.26
C GLU A 318 -45.12 -5.28 -5.78
N GLU A 319 -45.14 -4.23 -6.61
CA GLU A 319 -45.02 -4.31 -8.07
C GLU A 319 -43.55 -4.48 -8.52
N LEU A 320 -42.57 -4.13 -7.66
CA LEU A 320 -41.13 -4.33 -7.89
C LEU A 320 -40.68 -5.79 -7.67
N GLY A 321 -41.57 -6.79 -7.80
CA GLY A 321 -41.34 -8.21 -7.50
C GLY A 321 -40.13 -8.84 -8.22
N ASP A 322 -39.68 -8.25 -9.33
CA ASP A 322 -38.47 -8.63 -10.06
C ASP A 322 -37.21 -7.92 -9.50
N PHE A 323 -36.69 -8.34 -8.35
CA PHE A 323 -35.44 -7.79 -7.81
C PHE A 323 -34.20 -8.45 -8.44
N PRO A 324 -33.13 -7.72 -8.77
CA PRO A 324 -31.89 -8.37 -9.18
C PRO A 324 -31.20 -9.01 -8.00
N ASP A 325 -30.46 -10.08 -8.27
CA ASP A 325 -29.56 -10.69 -7.32
C ASP A 325 -28.27 -9.87 -7.23
N ALA A 326 -28.38 -8.72 -6.59
CA ALA A 326 -27.31 -7.75 -6.49
C ALA A 326 -27.36 -7.02 -5.15
N ILE A 327 -26.19 -6.68 -4.63
CA ILE A 327 -26.04 -5.94 -3.38
C ILE A 327 -25.50 -4.56 -3.68
N VAL A 328 -26.07 -3.58 -2.99
CA VAL A 328 -25.59 -2.21 -2.97
C VAL A 328 -24.57 -2.05 -1.86
N ARG A 329 -23.36 -1.63 -2.22
CA ARG A 329 -22.31 -1.26 -1.27
C ARG A 329 -22.13 0.24 -1.21
N THR A 330 -22.23 0.76 0.01
CA THR A 330 -22.01 2.17 0.38
C THR A 330 -20.64 2.43 1.00
N ASP A 331 -19.80 1.40 1.14
CA ASP A 331 -18.58 1.46 1.95
C ASP A 331 -17.57 2.52 1.43
N ARG A 332 -17.09 3.35 2.37
CA ARG A 332 -16.06 4.39 2.25
C ARG A 332 -14.63 3.87 2.01
N LEU A 333 -14.47 2.63 1.54
CA LEU A 333 -13.19 1.91 1.45
C LEU A 333 -12.76 1.74 0.00
N ARG A 334 -12.42 2.85 -0.63
CA ARG A 334 -11.28 2.88 -1.56
C ARG A 334 -10.09 3.41 -0.78
N ASP A 335 -8.90 2.88 -1.05
CA ASP A 335 -7.61 3.25 -0.43
C ASP A 335 -7.16 4.71 -0.68
N ASP A 336 -8.09 5.58 -1.06
CA ASP A 336 -7.88 7.00 -1.27
C ASP A 336 -8.76 7.81 -0.29
N PRO A 337 -8.18 8.49 0.71
CA PRO A 337 -8.89 9.37 1.62
C PRO A 337 -9.59 10.56 0.93
N THR A 338 -9.32 10.81 -0.35
CA THR A 338 -9.89 11.89 -1.16
C THR A 338 -11.13 11.48 -1.96
N ASP A 339 -11.39 10.18 -2.14
CA ASP A 339 -12.59 9.64 -2.82
C ASP A 339 -13.75 9.46 -1.83
N ARG A 340 -14.10 10.56 -1.12
CA ARG A 340 -15.15 10.62 -0.09
C ARG A 340 -16.54 10.95 -0.65
N GLU A 341 -16.79 10.73 -1.93
CA GLU A 341 -18.12 10.87 -2.52
C GLU A 341 -18.86 9.52 -2.42
N ARG A 342 -20.15 9.56 -2.06
CA ARG A 342 -20.96 8.40 -1.65
C ARG A 342 -21.33 7.51 -2.84
N ILE A 343 -20.37 7.05 -3.64
CA ILE A 343 -20.66 6.21 -4.80
C ILE A 343 -21.13 4.83 -4.33
N TRP A 344 -22.31 4.43 -4.79
CA TRP A 344 -22.91 3.14 -4.51
C TRP A 344 -22.42 2.13 -5.56
N SER A 345 -21.66 1.14 -5.13
CA SER A 345 -21.23 0.04 -6.00
C SER A 345 -22.30 -1.05 -6.04
N ILE A 346 -22.76 -1.43 -7.24
CA ILE A 346 -23.77 -2.49 -7.44
C ILE A 346 -23.06 -3.77 -7.86
N ARG A 347 -23.11 -4.77 -6.99
CA ARG A 347 -22.34 -6.01 -7.05
C ARG A 347 -23.28 -7.17 -7.31
N LEU A 348 -22.97 -8.03 -8.28
CA LEU A 348 -23.82 -9.19 -8.59
C LEU A 348 -23.53 -10.29 -7.59
N VAL A 349 -24.56 -10.77 -6.91
CA VAL A 349 -24.45 -11.94 -6.03
C VAL A 349 -24.16 -13.17 -6.88
N ARG A 350 -23.26 -14.00 -6.38
CA ARG A 350 -22.87 -15.26 -7.00
C ARG A 350 -22.59 -16.30 -5.93
N ASP A 351 -23.01 -17.53 -6.19
CA ASP A 351 -22.81 -18.65 -5.29
C ASP A 351 -21.33 -18.88 -4.99
N GLY A 352 -21.01 -19.06 -3.70
CA GLY A 352 -19.65 -19.37 -3.27
C GLY A 352 -18.65 -18.21 -3.37
N VAL A 353 -19.08 -17.01 -3.77
CA VAL A 353 -18.22 -15.83 -3.84
C VAL A 353 -18.38 -14.98 -2.59
N ASP A 354 -17.25 -14.53 -2.03
CA ASP A 354 -17.26 -13.59 -0.91
C ASP A 354 -17.90 -12.26 -1.32
N PHE A 355 -18.62 -11.63 -0.39
CA PHE A 355 -19.15 -10.28 -0.52
C PHE A 355 -18.15 -9.24 -1.03
N ASP A 356 -16.90 -9.26 -0.54
CA ASP A 356 -15.85 -8.34 -0.96
C ASP A 356 -15.30 -8.66 -2.36
N GLU A 357 -15.54 -9.88 -2.84
CA GLU A 357 -15.09 -10.39 -4.13
C GLU A 357 -16.23 -10.42 -5.16
N LEU A 358 -17.44 -9.97 -4.84
CA LEU A 358 -18.54 -9.97 -5.80
C LEU A 358 -18.20 -9.08 -7.02
N PRO A 359 -18.50 -9.53 -8.25
CA PRO A 359 -18.25 -8.75 -9.44
C PRO A 359 -19.13 -7.50 -9.47
N GLU A 360 -18.50 -6.35 -9.73
CA GLU A 360 -19.22 -5.09 -9.93
C GLU A 360 -19.84 -5.07 -11.32
N ALA A 361 -21.12 -4.72 -11.40
CA ALA A 361 -21.83 -4.64 -12.67
C ALA A 361 -22.37 -3.24 -12.99
N GLY A 362 -22.37 -2.35 -12.00
CA GLY A 362 -22.68 -0.95 -12.16
C GLY A 362 -22.33 -0.14 -10.92
N MET A 363 -22.47 1.17 -11.03
CA MET A 363 -22.30 2.12 -9.93
C MET A 363 -23.36 3.20 -10.04
N TYR A 364 -23.87 3.64 -8.91
CA TYR A 364 -24.75 4.79 -8.81
C TYR A 364 -24.03 5.89 -8.03
N ASP A 365 -24.03 7.09 -8.58
CA ASP A 365 -23.49 8.28 -7.93
C ASP A 365 -24.67 9.14 -7.45
N PRO A 366 -24.91 9.25 -6.13
CA PRO A 366 -25.99 10.06 -5.57
C PRO A 366 -25.83 11.55 -5.81
N ASP A 367 -24.61 12.06 -5.98
CA ASP A 367 -24.34 13.49 -6.12
C ASP A 367 -24.62 13.96 -7.55
N SER A 368 -24.28 13.14 -8.56
CA SER A 368 -24.62 13.41 -9.96
C SER A 368 -25.95 12.80 -10.42
N ASP A 369 -26.56 11.97 -9.59
CA ASP A 369 -27.79 11.21 -9.85
C ASP A 369 -27.72 10.36 -11.15
N VAL A 370 -26.57 9.72 -11.35
CA VAL A 370 -26.28 8.90 -12.54
C VAL A 370 -26.04 7.44 -12.16
N LEU A 371 -26.86 6.54 -12.70
CA LEU A 371 -26.59 5.11 -12.73
C LEU A 371 -25.72 4.78 -13.96
N THR A 372 -24.52 4.25 -13.73
CA THR A 372 -23.64 3.71 -14.77
C THR A 372 -23.68 2.19 -14.75
N VAL A 373 -24.06 1.55 -15.86
CA VAL A 373 -24.07 0.09 -16.01
C VAL A 373 -23.03 -0.40 -17.01
N TYR A 374 -22.46 -1.58 -16.77
CA TYR A 374 -21.40 -2.14 -17.62
C TYR A 374 -21.90 -3.02 -18.78
N ALA A 375 -23.13 -3.53 -18.67
CA ALA A 375 -23.79 -4.32 -19.70
C ALA A 375 -25.21 -3.81 -19.94
N ARG A 376 -25.65 -3.78 -21.19
CA ARG A 376 -26.98 -3.27 -21.59
C ARG A 376 -28.12 -4.04 -20.90
N PRO A 377 -28.07 -5.38 -20.76
CA PRO A 377 -29.12 -6.12 -20.07
C PRO A 377 -29.30 -5.71 -18.59
N HIS A 378 -28.28 -5.14 -17.94
CA HIS A 378 -28.36 -4.75 -16.53
C HIS A 378 -29.13 -3.43 -16.28
N ILE A 379 -29.47 -2.65 -17.31
CA ILE A 379 -30.15 -1.35 -17.17
C ILE A 379 -31.44 -1.46 -16.35
N ALA A 380 -32.37 -2.28 -16.81
CA ALA A 380 -33.68 -2.47 -16.16
C ALA A 380 -33.54 -3.00 -14.73
N PRO A 381 -32.86 -4.14 -14.48
CA PRO A 381 -32.74 -4.71 -13.13
C PRO A 381 -32.06 -3.77 -12.13
N MET A 382 -30.98 -3.08 -12.51
CA MET A 382 -30.30 -2.13 -11.60
C MET A 382 -31.15 -0.91 -11.29
N THR A 383 -31.94 -0.44 -12.25
CA THR A 383 -32.91 0.63 -12.01
C THR A 383 -33.99 0.17 -11.02
N THR A 384 -34.48 -1.07 -11.16
CA THR A 384 -35.43 -1.67 -10.21
C THR A 384 -34.83 -1.83 -8.80
N LEU A 385 -33.55 -2.22 -8.69
CA LEU A 385 -32.85 -2.28 -7.40
C LEU A 385 -32.82 -0.93 -6.71
N LEU A 386 -32.36 0.12 -7.41
CA LEU A 386 -32.28 1.46 -6.83
C LEU A 386 -33.65 1.96 -6.39
N ARG A 387 -34.72 1.70 -7.15
CA ARG A 387 -36.08 2.07 -6.73
C ARG A 387 -36.46 1.47 -5.38
N ARG A 388 -36.03 0.23 -5.07
CA ARG A 388 -36.27 -0.40 -3.76
C ARG A 388 -35.50 0.25 -2.60
N HIS A 389 -34.45 0.98 -2.90
CA HIS A 389 -33.75 1.85 -1.96
C HIS A 389 -34.32 3.27 -1.95
N ASP A 390 -35.51 3.48 -2.52
CA ASP A 390 -36.15 4.79 -2.72
C ASP A 390 -35.34 5.75 -3.60
N VAL A 391 -34.53 5.20 -4.51
CA VAL A 391 -33.68 5.97 -5.44
C VAL A 391 -34.19 5.85 -6.87
N ARG A 392 -34.45 6.99 -7.51
CA ARG A 392 -34.85 7.08 -8.91
C ARG A 392 -33.78 7.84 -9.71
N PRO A 393 -32.82 7.16 -10.36
CA PRO A 393 -31.74 7.85 -11.04
C PRO A 393 -32.28 8.75 -12.16
N ALA A 394 -31.92 10.04 -12.16
CA ALA A 394 -32.29 10.97 -13.24
C ALA A 394 -31.71 10.55 -14.59
N ARG A 395 -30.55 9.89 -14.59
CA ARG A 395 -29.90 9.40 -15.81
C ARG A 395 -29.36 7.99 -15.63
N VAL A 396 -29.58 7.16 -16.65
CA VAL A 396 -28.91 5.86 -16.78
C VAL A 396 -28.01 5.91 -18.00
N ARG A 397 -26.71 5.63 -17.79
CA ARG A 397 -25.72 5.53 -18.87
C ARG A 397 -25.08 4.15 -18.87
N TRP A 398 -24.63 3.76 -20.05
CA TRP A 398 -23.83 2.56 -20.24
C TRP A 398 -22.39 2.95 -20.57
N ALA A 399 -21.43 2.32 -19.90
CA ALA A 399 -20.00 2.54 -20.10
C ALA A 399 -19.21 1.25 -19.88
N SER A 400 -18.04 1.14 -20.50
CA SER A 400 -17.13 0.03 -20.19
C SER A 400 -16.56 0.20 -18.78
N PRO A 401 -16.38 -0.90 -18.01
CA PRO A 401 -15.77 -0.84 -16.70
C PRO A 401 -14.31 -0.38 -16.78
N SER A 402 -13.82 0.23 -15.70
CA SER A 402 -12.41 0.61 -15.57
C SER A 402 -11.48 -0.62 -15.61
N SER A 403 -10.20 -0.46 -15.94
CA SER A 403 -9.22 -1.55 -15.88
C SER A 403 -9.13 -2.18 -14.49
N THR A 404 -9.22 -1.36 -13.44
CA THR A 404 -9.30 -1.81 -12.04
C THR A 404 -10.53 -2.67 -11.80
N THR A 405 -11.71 -2.23 -12.23
CA THR A 405 -12.96 -3.00 -12.12
C THR A 405 -12.87 -4.32 -12.90
N VAL A 406 -12.30 -4.30 -14.12
CA VAL A 406 -12.07 -5.51 -14.92
C VAL A 406 -11.15 -6.49 -14.20
N ASN A 407 -10.06 -6.02 -13.60
CA ASN A 407 -9.13 -6.87 -12.87
C ASN A 407 -9.76 -7.44 -11.60
N ASN A 408 -10.52 -6.64 -10.85
CA ASN A 408 -11.24 -7.10 -9.66
C ASN A 408 -12.29 -8.17 -10.02
N ASN A 409 -13.07 -7.92 -11.08
CA ASN A 409 -14.07 -8.90 -11.56
C ASN A 409 -13.40 -10.17 -12.12
N ARG A 410 -12.19 -10.10 -12.67
CA ARG A 410 -11.42 -11.29 -13.09
C ARG A 410 -10.93 -12.11 -11.90
N ARG A 411 -10.46 -11.46 -10.82
CA ARG A 411 -10.07 -12.14 -9.58
C ARG A 411 -11.26 -12.86 -8.96
N ALA A 412 -12.42 -12.21 -8.94
CA ALA A 412 -13.69 -12.80 -8.54
C ALA A 412 -14.05 -14.06 -9.35
N ALA A 413 -13.90 -13.99 -10.68
CA ALA A 413 -14.23 -15.10 -11.57
C ALA A 413 -13.25 -16.29 -11.45
N ALA A 414 -11.99 -16.05 -11.10
CA ALA A 414 -11.00 -17.12 -10.92
C ALA A 414 -11.27 -18.00 -9.68
N PHE A 415 -11.90 -17.43 -8.64
CA PHE A 415 -12.24 -18.13 -7.41
C PHE A 415 -13.37 -19.17 -7.61
N LEU A 416 -14.26 -18.93 -8.57
CA LEU A 416 -15.42 -19.77 -8.91
C LEU A 416 -15.09 -21.11 -9.58
N ALA A 417 -13.87 -21.29 -10.10
CA ALA A 417 -13.47 -22.53 -10.76
C ALA A 417 -13.16 -23.69 -9.78
N ALA A 418 -13.21 -23.43 -8.47
CA ALA A 418 -13.05 -24.42 -7.40
C ALA A 418 -14.43 -24.78 -6.82
N GLU A 419 -14.97 -25.94 -7.20
CA GLU A 419 -16.32 -26.43 -6.85
C GLU A 419 -16.61 -26.43 -5.34
N ILE A 420 -17.56 -25.60 -4.86
CA ILE A 420 -18.18 -25.73 -3.52
C ILE A 420 -19.71 -25.50 -3.65
N GLY A 421 -20.48 -26.40 -3.00
CA GLY A 421 -21.94 -26.55 -3.09
C GLY A 421 -22.82 -25.47 -2.43
N PRO A 422 -24.13 -25.76 -2.22
CA PRO A 422 -25.20 -24.76 -2.35
C PRO A 422 -25.38 -23.84 -1.13
N PHE A 423 -25.70 -22.59 -1.44
CA PHE A 423 -26.30 -21.53 -0.61
C PHE A 423 -26.13 -21.62 0.90
N ARG A 424 -24.98 -21.13 1.38
CA ARG A 424 -24.95 -20.23 2.53
C ARG A 424 -24.04 -19.06 2.18
N PRO A 425 -24.52 -17.81 2.18
CA PRO A 425 -23.61 -16.68 2.19
C PRO A 425 -22.80 -16.83 3.48
N VAL A 426 -21.53 -17.18 3.33
CA VAL A 426 -20.59 -17.06 4.42
C VAL A 426 -20.48 -15.54 4.60
N VAL A 427 -21.21 -14.98 5.57
CA VAL A 427 -20.76 -13.75 6.18
C VAL A 427 -19.42 -14.11 6.77
N ARG A 428 -18.35 -13.87 6.01
CA ARG A 428 -17.03 -13.83 6.59
C ARG A 428 -17.14 -12.71 7.61
N ASP A 429 -17.22 -13.07 8.89
CA ASP A 429 -16.56 -12.23 9.88
C ASP A 429 -15.19 -11.95 9.27
N ARG A 430 -14.77 -10.68 9.21
CA ARG A 430 -13.62 -10.18 8.44
C ARG A 430 -12.26 -10.75 8.92
N SER A 431 -12.27 -11.95 9.50
CA SER A 431 -11.23 -12.63 10.25
C SER A 431 -10.84 -13.99 9.65
N ILE A 432 -11.48 -14.51 8.59
CA ILE A 432 -11.15 -15.87 8.05
C ILE A 432 -11.23 -15.97 6.51
N HIS A 433 -10.10 -15.77 5.80
CA HIS A 433 -9.96 -16.17 4.38
C HIS A 433 -9.44 -17.61 4.24
N GLN A 434 -9.97 -18.39 3.28
CA GLN A 434 -9.33 -19.62 2.79
C GLN A 434 -8.38 -19.28 1.62
N LEU A 435 -7.12 -19.67 1.76
CA LEU A 435 -6.07 -19.51 0.74
C LEU A 435 -6.09 -20.69 -0.23
N GLY A 436 -6.46 -20.43 -1.48
CA GLY A 436 -5.97 -21.21 -2.62
C GLY A 436 -4.47 -20.97 -2.80
N GLY A 437 -3.71 -22.04 -3.04
CA GLY A 437 -2.25 -22.06 -2.96
C GLY A 437 -1.54 -20.92 -3.67
N GLY A 438 -0.85 -20.08 -2.90
CA GLY A 438 0.09 -19.07 -3.40
C GLY A 438 0.36 -17.97 -2.37
N LEU A 439 1.60 -17.96 -1.85
CA LEU A 439 2.29 -16.92 -1.07
C LEU A 439 1.53 -16.22 0.08
N ILE A 440 2.12 -16.35 1.27
CA ILE A 440 1.71 -15.75 2.55
C ILE A 440 1.60 -14.22 2.40
N VAL A 441 0.42 -13.65 2.63
CA VAL A 441 0.18 -12.19 2.69
C VAL A 441 -0.11 -11.78 4.14
N ASP A 442 0.56 -10.71 4.57
CA ASP A 442 0.72 -10.16 5.93
C ASP A 442 -0.55 -9.62 6.65
N ASP A 443 -1.76 -9.76 6.10
CA ASP A 443 -2.95 -9.01 6.57
C ASP A 443 -4.00 -9.81 7.37
N LEU A 444 -3.67 -11.00 7.86
CA LEU A 444 -4.55 -11.75 8.78
C LEU A 444 -4.47 -11.17 10.20
N ALA A 445 -5.22 -10.10 10.46
CA ALA A 445 -5.59 -9.71 11.83
C ALA A 445 -6.64 -10.68 12.39
N VAL A 446 -6.26 -11.94 12.61
CA VAL A 446 -7.02 -12.87 13.45
C VAL A 446 -6.96 -12.31 14.87
N VAL A 447 -8.06 -11.76 15.36
CA VAL A 447 -8.22 -11.50 16.80
C VAL A 447 -8.20 -12.89 17.46
N PRO A 448 -7.20 -13.21 18.30
CA PRO A 448 -7.06 -14.55 18.84
C PRO A 448 -8.28 -14.89 19.70
N ALA A 449 -8.71 -16.15 19.60
CA ALA A 449 -9.67 -16.70 20.54
C ALA A 449 -9.14 -16.55 21.97
N SER A 450 -10.03 -16.37 22.95
CA SER A 450 -9.73 -16.04 24.34
C SER A 450 -8.63 -16.90 24.97
N CYS A 451 -7.38 -16.49 24.82
CA CYS A 451 -6.23 -17.14 25.43
C CYS A 451 -6.09 -16.63 26.87
N SER A 452 -6.56 -17.41 27.84
CA SER A 452 -6.37 -17.09 29.26
C SER A 452 -5.01 -17.63 29.71
N LEU A 453 -4.05 -16.75 29.93
CA LEU A 453 -2.73 -17.13 30.41
C LEU A 453 -2.82 -17.79 31.80
N THR A 454 -2.00 -18.82 32.01
CA THR A 454 -1.82 -19.47 33.31
C THR A 454 -1.15 -18.51 34.30
N ALA A 455 -1.40 -18.71 35.60
CA ALA A 455 -0.74 -17.92 36.65
C ALA A 455 0.79 -17.94 36.53
N ARG A 456 1.36 -19.13 36.23
CA ARG A 456 2.79 -19.32 35.97
C ARG A 456 3.30 -18.42 34.84
N ALA A 457 2.58 -18.35 33.72
CA ALA A 457 2.98 -17.51 32.58
C ALA A 457 2.89 -16.02 32.94
N VAL A 458 1.81 -15.60 33.60
CA VAL A 458 1.64 -14.22 34.06
C VAL A 458 2.73 -13.80 35.04
N ASP A 459 3.21 -14.73 35.88
CA ASP A 459 4.25 -14.45 36.86
C ASP A 459 5.64 -14.20 36.27
N LEU A 460 5.88 -14.59 35.01
CA LEU A 460 7.11 -14.27 34.26
C LEU A 460 7.21 -12.78 33.92
N VAL A 461 6.09 -12.05 33.91
CA VAL A 461 6.06 -10.62 33.61
C VAL A 461 5.96 -9.82 34.93
N PRO A 462 6.77 -8.75 35.11
CA PRO A 462 6.69 -7.90 36.29
C PRO A 462 5.29 -7.35 36.52
N GLU A 463 4.90 -7.24 37.79
CA GLU A 463 3.55 -6.86 38.23
C GLU A 463 2.98 -5.59 37.54
N PRO A 464 3.75 -4.50 37.35
CA PRO A 464 3.27 -3.30 36.65
C PRO A 464 2.84 -3.52 35.18
N HIS A 465 3.34 -4.58 34.53
CA HIS A 465 3.11 -4.84 33.11
C HIS A 465 2.06 -5.93 32.85
N ARG A 466 1.73 -6.74 33.86
CA ARG A 466 0.73 -7.82 33.78
C ARG A 466 -0.66 -7.40 33.30
N PRO A 467 -1.21 -6.21 33.63
CA PRO A 467 -2.54 -5.82 33.17
C PRO A 467 -2.71 -5.84 31.65
N TRP A 468 -1.61 -5.63 30.92
CA TRP A 468 -1.59 -5.58 29.47
C TRP A 468 -1.68 -6.95 28.79
N LEU A 469 -1.48 -8.04 29.53
CA LEU A 469 -1.61 -9.41 29.01
C LEU A 469 -3.05 -9.95 29.01
N ASN A 470 -4.00 -9.24 29.64
CA ASN A 470 -5.34 -9.75 29.99
C ASN A 470 -6.48 -9.24 29.09
N VAL A 471 -6.22 -8.88 27.83
CA VAL A 471 -7.27 -8.41 26.91
C VAL A 471 -8.09 -9.61 26.41
N ARG A 472 -9.20 -9.93 27.10
CA ARG A 472 -10.15 -10.98 26.73
C ARG A 472 -10.94 -10.60 25.46
N ALA A 473 -10.69 -11.28 24.34
CA ALA A 473 -11.69 -11.43 23.27
C ALA A 473 -12.41 -12.76 23.47
N ARG A 474 -13.65 -12.75 23.99
CA ARG A 474 -14.45 -13.97 24.22
C ARG A 474 -15.01 -14.49 22.89
N HIS A 475 -14.52 -15.59 22.35
CA HIS A 475 -15.22 -16.43 21.37
C HIS A 475 -14.84 -17.91 21.58
N GLU A 476 -15.85 -18.80 21.57
CA GLU A 476 -15.64 -20.25 21.51
C GLU A 476 -15.40 -20.66 20.04
N PRO A 477 -14.35 -21.45 19.74
CA PRO A 477 -14.15 -21.94 18.38
C PRO A 477 -15.22 -22.98 18.02
N ALA A 478 -15.79 -22.86 16.82
CA ALA A 478 -16.72 -23.85 16.29
C ALA A 478 -16.01 -25.22 16.09
N PRO A 479 -16.68 -26.35 16.36
CA PRO A 479 -16.07 -27.69 16.41
C PRO A 479 -15.41 -28.18 15.11
N ASN A 480 -15.72 -27.55 13.97
CA ASN A 480 -15.24 -27.94 12.64
C ASN A 480 -13.87 -27.30 12.31
N VAL A 481 -13.44 -26.33 13.11
CA VAL A 481 -12.17 -25.59 12.96
C VAL A 481 -10.99 -26.38 13.54
N ALA A 482 -11.25 -27.31 14.47
CA ALA A 482 -10.22 -28.00 15.24
C ALA A 482 -9.19 -28.79 14.39
N ALA A 483 -9.59 -29.43 13.29
CA ALA A 483 -8.66 -30.19 12.45
C ALA A 483 -7.79 -29.27 11.56
N PHE A 484 -8.39 -28.21 10.98
CA PHE A 484 -7.68 -27.21 10.18
C PHE A 484 -6.72 -26.37 11.04
N THR A 485 -7.08 -26.11 12.30
CA THR A 485 -6.23 -25.40 13.26
C THR A 485 -4.96 -26.17 13.61
N LEU A 486 -4.95 -27.51 13.60
CA LEU A 486 -3.78 -28.30 14.00
C LEU A 486 -2.66 -28.28 12.93
N GLU A 487 -3.02 -28.34 11.64
CA GLU A 487 -2.04 -28.23 10.54
C GLU A 487 -1.49 -26.80 10.44
N LEU A 488 -2.36 -25.80 10.54
CA LEU A 488 -1.97 -24.40 10.57
C LEU A 488 -1.12 -24.08 11.81
N GLN A 489 -1.45 -24.67 12.96
CA GLN A 489 -0.65 -24.57 14.17
C GLN A 489 0.74 -25.13 13.96
N ARG A 490 0.88 -26.32 13.35
CA ARG A 490 2.19 -26.91 13.05
C ARG A 490 3.02 -25.95 12.21
N LYS A 491 2.44 -25.39 11.15
CA LYS A 491 3.14 -24.42 10.30
C LYS A 491 3.59 -23.19 11.10
N ILE A 492 2.70 -22.52 11.82
CA ILE A 492 3.05 -21.31 12.57
C ILE A 492 4.06 -21.57 13.67
N LEU A 493 3.92 -22.70 14.40
CA LEU A 493 4.89 -23.09 15.41
C LEU A 493 6.26 -23.37 14.77
N GLY A 494 6.26 -24.02 13.59
CA GLY A 494 7.47 -24.32 12.83
C GLY A 494 8.15 -23.07 12.30
N ASP A 495 7.38 -22.12 11.78
CA ASP A 495 7.89 -20.82 11.33
C ASP A 495 8.46 -20.02 12.51
N LEU A 496 7.74 -19.96 13.63
CA LEU A 496 8.12 -19.20 14.82
C LEU A 496 9.38 -19.76 15.48
N PHE A 497 9.53 -21.08 15.60
CA PHE A 497 10.72 -21.72 16.20
C PHE A 497 11.74 -22.20 15.16
N ARG A 498 11.52 -21.90 13.87
CA ARG A 498 12.33 -22.35 12.73
C ARG A 498 12.66 -23.84 12.80
N THR A 499 11.64 -24.66 13.04
CA THR A 499 11.80 -26.10 13.23
C THR A 499 10.74 -26.90 12.50
N ASP A 500 11.20 -27.91 11.75
CA ASP A 500 10.32 -28.93 11.18
C ASP A 500 10.03 -30.06 12.20
N ASP A 501 10.65 -29.99 13.39
CA ASP A 501 10.66 -31.05 14.39
C ASP A 501 9.45 -31.02 15.33
N ILE A 502 8.26 -30.97 14.73
CA ILE A 502 6.98 -30.89 15.45
C ILE A 502 6.38 -32.30 15.57
N GLY A 503 6.16 -32.73 16.81
CA GLY A 503 5.58 -34.04 17.09
C GLY A 503 4.07 -34.08 16.89
N ASP A 504 3.55 -35.27 16.57
CA ASP A 504 2.10 -35.52 16.47
C ASP A 504 1.42 -35.53 17.84
N SER A 505 2.19 -35.68 18.93
CA SER A 505 1.65 -35.64 20.29
C SER A 505 1.22 -34.24 20.67
N THR A 506 -0.01 -34.10 21.17
CA THR A 506 -0.51 -32.86 21.73
C THR A 506 -0.17 -32.78 23.23
N ARG A 507 0.16 -31.57 23.70
CA ARG A 507 0.46 -31.23 25.09
C ARG A 507 -0.22 -29.91 25.45
N PRO A 508 -0.48 -29.62 26.73
CA PRO A 508 -0.98 -28.31 27.13
C PRO A 508 -0.02 -27.19 26.72
N CYS A 509 -0.56 -26.13 26.13
CA CYS A 509 0.18 -24.90 25.83
C CYS A 509 0.82 -24.37 27.10
N ARG A 510 2.11 -24.07 27.04
CA ARG A 510 2.87 -23.63 28.22
C ARG A 510 2.41 -22.29 28.77
N LEU A 511 1.77 -21.47 27.94
CA LEU A 511 1.27 -20.15 28.33
C LEU A 511 -0.16 -20.20 28.85
N CYS A 512 -1.08 -20.90 28.19
CA CYS A 512 -2.53 -20.85 28.50
C CYS A 512 -3.19 -22.19 28.81
N GLY A 513 -2.47 -23.31 28.68
CA GLY A 513 -2.97 -24.65 28.96
C GLY A 513 -3.79 -25.30 27.83
N THR A 514 -4.20 -24.56 26.80
CA THR A 514 -4.92 -25.14 25.65
C THR A 514 -4.09 -26.21 24.95
N MET A 515 -4.69 -27.35 24.57
CA MET A 515 -3.98 -28.43 23.90
C MET A 515 -3.34 -27.96 22.58
N ALA A 516 -2.09 -28.35 22.36
CA ALA A 516 -1.24 -27.84 21.30
C ALA A 516 -0.24 -28.90 20.83
N HIS A 517 0.13 -28.88 19.55
CA HIS A 517 1.35 -29.56 19.10
C HIS A 517 2.59 -28.92 19.74
N GLY A 518 3.62 -29.73 19.92
CA GLY A 518 4.90 -29.28 20.47
C GLY A 518 6.07 -29.77 19.66
N THR A 519 7.20 -29.06 19.79
CA THR A 519 8.50 -29.49 19.30
C THR A 519 8.93 -30.76 20.05
N ARG A 520 9.83 -31.57 19.47
CA ARG A 520 10.41 -32.70 20.22
C ARG A 520 11.23 -32.27 21.45
N SER A 521 11.75 -31.03 21.45
CA SER A 521 12.37 -30.40 22.62
C SER A 521 11.39 -30.06 23.76
N GLY A 522 10.08 -30.24 23.53
CA GLY A 522 9.04 -30.12 24.55
C GLY A 522 8.42 -28.72 24.69
N LEU A 523 8.68 -27.84 23.73
CA LEU A 523 8.02 -26.53 23.63
C LEU A 523 6.66 -26.71 22.95
N ALA A 524 5.57 -26.41 23.64
CA ALA A 524 4.21 -26.56 23.11
C ALA A 524 3.44 -25.25 23.32
N TYR A 525 3.00 -24.64 22.22
CA TYR A 525 2.24 -23.39 22.21
C TYR A 525 1.02 -23.52 21.29
N CYS A 526 -0.14 -23.08 21.75
CA CYS A 526 -1.35 -23.10 20.93
C CYS A 526 -1.25 -22.08 19.79
N PHE A 527 -2.08 -22.26 18.77
CA PHE A 527 -2.20 -21.36 17.63
C PHE A 527 -2.30 -19.88 18.06
N ASP A 528 -3.22 -19.56 18.98
CA ASP A 528 -3.46 -18.18 19.43
C ASP A 528 -2.22 -17.55 20.09
N CYS A 529 -1.50 -18.31 20.93
CA CYS A 529 -0.26 -17.84 21.55
C CYS A 529 0.82 -17.56 20.52
N CYS A 530 0.97 -18.42 19.51
CA CYS A 530 1.94 -18.19 18.44
C CYS A 530 1.60 -16.96 17.60
N VAL A 531 0.31 -16.77 17.26
CA VAL A 531 -0.18 -15.58 16.54
C VAL A 531 0.07 -14.32 17.35
N LEU A 532 -0.26 -14.31 18.64
CA LEU A 532 0.03 -13.18 19.54
C LEU A 532 1.54 -12.89 19.63
N ALA A 533 2.38 -13.93 19.67
CA ALA A 533 3.82 -13.79 19.64
C ALA A 533 4.37 -13.39 18.26
N GLY A 534 3.62 -13.53 17.17
CA GLY A 534 3.98 -13.06 15.83
C GLY A 534 3.58 -11.60 15.56
N HIS A 535 2.44 -11.15 16.11
CA HIS A 535 1.85 -9.86 15.78
C HIS A 535 1.89 -8.82 16.93
N GLY A 536 2.07 -9.27 18.16
CA GLY A 536 1.94 -8.44 19.35
C GLY A 536 0.48 -8.14 19.70
N LEU A 537 0.22 -7.99 20.99
CA LEU A 537 -1.08 -7.63 21.56
C LEU A 537 -1.27 -6.11 21.60
N LEU A 538 -0.21 -5.37 21.90
CA LEU A 538 -0.23 -3.92 22.01
C LEU A 538 -0.13 -3.25 20.63
N ARG A 539 -0.67 -2.03 20.53
CA ARG A 539 -0.67 -1.21 19.31
C ARG A 539 -0.25 0.21 19.66
N ASP A 540 0.63 0.82 18.86
CA ASP A 540 0.96 2.24 19.02
C ASP A 540 -0.14 3.10 18.41
N ASN A 541 -0.96 3.69 19.26
CA ASN A 541 -2.05 4.60 18.85
C ASN A 541 -1.61 6.08 18.83
N GLY A 542 -0.31 6.35 19.04
CA GLY A 542 0.23 7.70 19.13
C GLY A 542 -0.05 8.41 20.45
N THR A 543 -0.35 7.68 21.53
CA THR A 543 -0.55 8.23 22.88
C THR A 543 0.21 7.40 23.91
N ASP A 544 1.13 8.02 24.64
CA ASP A 544 1.92 7.32 25.66
C ASP A 544 1.09 7.05 26.93
N GLY A 545 1.39 5.94 27.61
CA GLY A 545 0.74 5.53 28.86
C GLY A 545 1.44 4.34 29.50
N PRO A 546 0.86 3.70 30.53
CA PRO A 546 1.52 2.60 31.24
C PRO A 546 1.82 1.36 30.37
N TRP A 547 1.17 1.23 29.21
CA TRP A 547 1.49 0.21 28.21
C TRP A 547 2.82 0.50 27.49
N THR A 548 3.22 1.76 27.40
CA THR A 548 4.52 2.18 26.83
C THR A 548 5.67 1.63 27.67
N ASP A 549 5.54 1.69 29.00
CA ASP A 549 6.55 1.13 29.93
C ASP A 549 6.65 -0.39 29.79
N ALA A 550 5.52 -1.07 29.57
CA ALA A 550 5.50 -2.52 29.31
C ALA A 550 6.24 -2.87 28.00
N THR A 551 6.06 -2.07 26.94
CA THR A 551 6.81 -2.22 25.70
C THR A 551 8.31 -1.96 25.89
N ILE A 552 8.69 -0.91 26.63
CA ILE A 552 10.10 -0.61 26.93
C ILE A 552 10.76 -1.77 27.69
N TRP A 553 10.10 -2.27 28.72
CA TRP A 553 10.57 -3.44 29.48
C TRP A 553 10.73 -4.66 28.57
N ALA A 554 9.72 -4.97 27.75
CA ALA A 554 9.75 -6.13 26.86
C ALA A 554 10.88 -6.06 25.82
N LEU A 555 11.15 -4.88 25.24
CA LEU A 555 12.26 -4.68 24.31
C LEU A 555 13.62 -4.89 24.97
N ARG A 556 13.83 -4.30 26.15
CA ARG A 556 15.06 -4.52 26.93
C ARG A 556 15.24 -5.97 27.29
N ARG A 557 14.15 -6.62 27.70
CA ARG A 557 14.22 -8.00 28.13
C ARG A 557 14.55 -8.94 26.97
N LEU A 558 13.97 -8.74 25.78
CA LEU A 558 14.36 -9.50 24.58
C LEU A 558 15.80 -9.23 24.16
N ALA A 559 16.24 -7.98 24.26
CA ALA A 559 17.64 -7.64 24.01
C ALA A 559 18.58 -8.42 24.93
N GLU A 560 18.22 -8.64 26.20
CA GLU A 560 19.02 -9.42 27.15
C GLU A 560 18.94 -10.94 26.92
N ILE A 561 17.72 -11.50 26.77
CA ILE A 561 17.54 -12.95 26.83
C ILE A 561 17.71 -13.64 25.48
N GLU A 562 17.61 -12.92 24.36
CA GLU A 562 17.60 -13.53 23.03
C GLU A 562 18.60 -12.91 22.06
N PHE A 563 18.64 -11.58 21.96
CA PHE A 563 19.37 -10.92 20.86
C PHE A 563 20.76 -10.41 21.26
N SER A 564 21.02 -10.30 22.57
CA SER A 564 22.23 -9.65 23.10
C SER A 564 22.44 -8.25 22.48
N GLY A 565 21.39 -7.45 22.37
CA GLY A 565 21.44 -6.15 21.66
C GLY A 565 20.07 -5.67 21.20
N PRO A 566 19.97 -4.45 20.63
CA PRO A 566 18.71 -3.95 20.05
C PRO A 566 18.20 -4.95 19.00
N PRO A 567 16.96 -5.47 19.10
CA PRO A 567 16.42 -6.35 18.06
C PRO A 567 16.03 -5.59 16.80
N SER A 568 16.22 -6.20 15.62
CA SER A 568 15.53 -5.81 14.39
C SER A 568 14.05 -6.19 14.46
N LYS A 569 13.20 -5.53 13.67
CA LYS A 569 11.77 -5.85 13.61
C LYS A 569 11.56 -7.27 13.07
N GLU A 570 12.35 -7.65 12.07
CA GLU A 570 12.34 -8.96 11.42
C GLU A 570 12.80 -10.07 12.38
N GLN A 571 13.74 -9.77 13.29
CA GLN A 571 14.20 -10.75 14.28
C GLN A 571 13.09 -11.19 15.25
N LEU A 572 12.07 -10.35 15.47
CA LEU A 572 10.92 -10.73 16.30
C LEU A 572 10.00 -11.79 15.67
N SER A 573 10.14 -12.06 14.36
CA SER A 573 9.31 -13.05 13.64
C SER A 573 9.63 -14.49 14.01
N SER A 574 10.79 -14.75 14.62
CA SER A 574 11.22 -16.08 15.07
C SER A 574 11.77 -16.05 16.49
N ILE A 575 11.85 -17.22 17.12
CA ILE A 575 12.37 -17.44 18.46
C ILE A 575 13.51 -18.45 18.37
N ALA A 576 14.72 -18.03 18.77
CA ALA A 576 15.91 -18.88 18.76
C ALA A 576 16.11 -19.65 20.09
N LEU A 577 15.28 -19.39 21.09
CA LEU A 577 15.43 -19.93 22.44
C LEU A 577 14.92 -21.36 22.55
N VAL A 578 15.78 -22.24 23.03
CA VAL A 578 15.45 -23.65 23.32
C VAL A 578 15.16 -23.91 24.79
N ASP A 579 15.61 -23.03 25.70
CA ASP A 579 15.26 -23.12 27.12
C ASP A 579 13.76 -22.80 27.30
N PRO A 580 12.97 -23.70 27.89
CA PRO A 580 11.53 -23.50 27.97
C PRO A 580 11.09 -22.29 28.79
N VAL A 581 11.84 -21.89 29.82
CA VAL A 581 11.48 -20.74 30.66
C VAL A 581 11.77 -19.43 29.93
N LEU A 582 12.94 -19.32 29.30
CA LEU A 582 13.30 -18.16 28.49
C LEU A 582 12.41 -18.05 27.25
N ALA A 583 12.03 -19.17 26.63
CA ALA A 583 11.08 -19.18 25.52
C ALA A 583 9.69 -18.70 25.95
N ASP A 584 9.19 -19.14 27.11
CA ASP A 584 7.90 -18.66 27.66
C ASP A 584 7.96 -17.14 27.90
N GLU A 585 9.05 -16.62 28.46
CA GLU A 585 9.27 -15.19 28.71
C GLU A 585 9.38 -14.39 27.40
N ALA A 586 10.09 -14.90 26.41
CA ALA A 586 10.27 -14.26 25.11
C ALA A 586 8.98 -14.17 24.29
N MET A 587 8.11 -15.18 24.41
CA MET A 587 6.75 -15.14 23.84
C MET A 587 5.94 -13.99 24.46
N LEU A 588 5.96 -13.85 25.79
CA LEU A 588 5.21 -12.81 26.50
C LEU A 588 5.77 -11.40 26.24
N CYS A 589 7.09 -11.24 26.13
CA CYS A 589 7.69 -9.98 25.70
C CYS A 589 7.20 -9.60 24.30
N ARG A 590 7.14 -10.54 23.37
CA ARG A 590 6.58 -10.34 22.02
C ARG A 590 5.10 -9.95 22.03
N PHE A 591 4.32 -10.38 23.01
CA PHE A 591 2.93 -9.90 23.17
C PHE A 591 2.91 -8.39 23.47
N LEU A 592 3.86 -7.91 24.28
CA LEU A 592 3.90 -6.52 24.73
C LEU A 592 4.61 -5.56 23.76
N ILE A 593 5.05 -6.03 22.59
CA ILE A 593 5.73 -5.21 21.59
C ILE A 593 4.77 -4.88 20.43
N PRO A 594 4.49 -3.60 20.16
CA PRO A 594 3.64 -3.19 19.04
C PRO A 594 4.30 -3.50 17.70
N ARG A 595 3.66 -4.33 16.87
CA ARG A 595 4.12 -4.61 15.49
C ARG A 595 3.13 -4.22 14.39
N THR A 596 1.86 -4.03 14.75
CA THR A 596 0.80 -3.58 13.84
C THR A 596 0.58 -2.07 13.92
N HIS A 597 0.40 -1.46 12.75
CA HIS A 597 0.03 -0.04 12.62
C HIS A 597 -1.48 0.10 12.70
N ALA A 598 -1.97 1.07 13.48
CA ALA A 598 -3.39 1.44 13.48
C ALA A 598 -3.53 2.93 13.17
N LEU A 599 -4.26 3.29 12.10
CA LEU A 599 -4.57 4.69 11.81
C LEU A 599 -5.64 5.16 12.80
N THR A 600 -5.24 5.83 13.88
CA THR A 600 -6.17 6.59 14.72
C THR A 600 -6.39 7.98 14.13
N ALA A 601 -7.61 8.51 14.28
CA ALA A 601 -8.04 9.72 13.57
C ALA A 601 -7.37 11.02 14.05
N ARG A 602 -6.70 11.05 15.21
CA ARG A 602 -5.83 12.14 15.69
C ARG A 602 -4.83 11.61 16.73
N PRO A 603 -3.68 11.07 16.31
CA PRO A 603 -2.70 10.59 17.27
C PRO A 603 -2.03 11.79 17.96
N GLY A 604 -1.92 11.76 19.30
CA GLY A 604 -1.32 12.85 20.09
C GLY A 604 0.16 13.11 19.74
N ARG A 605 0.84 12.07 19.25
CA ARG A 605 2.13 12.12 18.56
C ARG A 605 2.11 11.20 17.34
N ARG A 606 3.01 11.41 16.38
CA ARG A 606 3.26 10.42 15.33
C ARG A 606 3.58 9.05 15.96
N GLN A 607 3.11 7.98 15.34
CA GLN A 607 3.52 6.63 15.71
C GLN A 607 5.04 6.51 15.69
N ARG A 608 5.59 5.85 16.70
CA ARG A 608 7.02 5.57 16.78
C ARG A 608 7.39 4.60 15.67
N THR A 609 8.40 4.97 14.92
CA THR A 609 9.11 4.00 14.07
C THR A 609 9.80 2.96 14.95
N TRP A 610 10.23 1.84 14.37
CA TRP A 610 10.96 0.82 15.12
C TRP A 610 12.21 1.39 15.83
N THR A 611 12.95 2.26 15.13
CA THR A 611 14.09 2.98 15.73
C THR A 611 13.67 3.86 16.91
N ASP A 612 12.53 4.54 16.83
CA ASP A 612 12.05 5.38 17.93
C ASP A 612 11.71 4.53 19.17
N TRP A 613 11.16 3.33 18.98
CA TRP A 613 10.94 2.38 20.07
C TRP A 613 12.25 1.92 20.73
N LEU A 614 13.27 1.61 19.93
CA LEU A 614 14.59 1.23 20.46
C LEU A 614 15.29 2.39 21.18
N MET A 615 15.16 3.62 20.67
CA MET A 615 15.68 4.83 21.33
C MET A 615 14.99 5.07 22.67
N VAL A 616 13.65 4.99 22.72
CA VAL A 616 12.89 5.17 23.97
C VAL A 616 13.16 4.04 24.96
N ALA A 617 13.42 2.82 24.47
CA ALA A 617 13.90 1.73 25.30
C ALA A 617 15.36 1.92 25.77
N GLY A 618 16.08 2.95 25.32
CA GLY A 618 17.48 3.19 25.68
C GLY A 618 18.46 2.19 25.04
N LEU A 619 18.01 1.37 24.09
CA LEU A 619 18.87 0.41 23.37
C LEU A 619 19.74 1.11 22.30
N LEU A 620 19.39 2.35 21.96
CA LEU A 620 20.11 3.21 21.01
C LEU A 620 20.52 4.57 21.63
N ALA A 621 20.80 4.61 22.93
CA ALA A 621 21.09 5.87 23.65
C ALA A 621 22.25 6.69 23.02
N ASP A 622 23.24 6.00 22.43
CA ASP A 622 24.43 6.63 21.81
C ASP A 622 24.34 6.74 20.28
N ALA A 623 23.17 6.47 19.69
CA ALA A 623 23.00 6.52 18.24
C ALA A 623 22.78 7.96 17.74
N SER A 624 23.54 8.36 16.72
CA SER A 624 23.28 9.59 15.95
C SER A 624 22.71 9.26 14.57
N ARG A 625 21.75 10.06 14.10
CA ARG A 625 21.14 9.93 12.77
C ARG A 625 21.68 11.01 11.82
N PRO A 626 22.78 10.76 11.09
CA PRO A 626 23.16 11.60 9.95
C PRO A 626 22.20 11.42 8.77
N ALA A 627 22.35 12.22 7.70
CA ALA A 627 21.46 12.22 6.53
C ALA A 627 21.36 10.86 5.79
N ARG A 628 22.31 9.94 6.02
CA ARG A 628 22.26 8.53 5.60
C ARG A 628 22.73 7.63 6.73
N GLY A 629 21.93 6.60 7.06
CA GLY A 629 22.29 5.57 8.04
C GLY A 629 22.01 5.94 9.51
N ILE A 630 22.38 5.02 10.40
CA ILE A 630 22.37 5.23 11.85
C ILE A 630 23.82 4.96 12.28
N LEU A 631 24.49 6.01 12.76
CA LEU A 631 25.81 5.86 13.36
C LEU A 631 25.60 5.47 14.81
N SER A 632 26.06 4.29 15.21
CA SER A 632 25.88 3.80 16.58
C SER A 632 27.10 3.04 17.04
N VAL A 633 27.26 2.91 18.36
CA VAL A 633 28.35 2.16 18.97
C VAL A 633 27.82 0.78 19.38
N ALA A 634 28.55 -0.27 19.01
CA ALA A 634 28.31 -1.65 19.43
C ALA A 634 28.71 -1.88 20.90
N ALA A 635 28.33 -3.02 21.46
CA ALA A 635 28.50 -3.38 22.86
C ALA A 635 29.97 -3.39 23.33
N ASP A 636 30.91 -3.63 22.41
CA ASP A 636 32.34 -3.64 22.67
C ASP A 636 33.06 -2.32 22.35
N GLY A 637 32.31 -1.30 21.91
CA GLY A 637 32.83 0.01 21.58
C GLY A 637 33.11 0.24 20.10
N HIS A 638 32.87 -0.73 19.21
CA HIS A 638 33.04 -0.53 17.78
C HIS A 638 32.03 0.46 17.19
N LEU A 639 32.50 1.26 16.23
CA LEU A 639 31.66 2.24 15.53
C LEU A 639 30.98 1.58 14.32
N CYS A 640 29.67 1.50 14.34
CA CYS A 640 28.86 0.95 13.25
C CYS A 640 28.16 2.07 12.47
N ARG A 641 28.16 1.99 11.15
CA ARG A 641 27.53 2.96 10.23
C ARG A 641 26.10 2.58 9.86
N SER A 642 25.68 1.38 10.24
CA SER A 642 24.32 0.91 10.08
C SER A 642 23.85 0.07 11.28
N MET A 643 22.53 -0.01 11.47
CA MET A 643 21.94 -0.96 12.42
C MET A 643 22.25 -2.41 12.04
N PHE A 644 22.38 -2.68 10.74
CA PHE A 644 22.71 -4.01 10.25
C PHE A 644 24.13 -4.43 10.68
N GLU A 645 25.10 -3.52 10.55
CA GLU A 645 26.46 -3.74 11.06
C GLU A 645 26.46 -3.95 12.57
N ARG A 646 25.75 -3.09 13.32
CA ARG A 646 25.71 -3.20 14.77
C ARG A 646 25.15 -4.53 15.26
N HIS A 647 24.09 -5.06 14.63
CA HIS A 647 23.54 -6.37 15.03
C HIS A 647 24.57 -7.50 14.87
N ILE A 648 25.38 -7.46 13.81
CA ILE A 648 26.40 -8.48 13.56
C ILE A 648 27.54 -8.31 14.58
N ASP A 649 28.00 -7.08 14.81
CA ASP A 649 29.06 -6.75 15.75
C ASP A 649 28.70 -7.14 17.21
N ASP A 650 27.51 -6.71 17.67
CA ASP A 650 26.95 -7.08 18.98
C ASP A 650 26.87 -8.62 19.12
N PHE A 651 26.46 -9.34 18.07
CA PHE A 651 26.43 -10.79 18.08
C PHE A 651 27.84 -11.40 18.24
N LEU A 652 28.82 -10.94 17.44
CA LEU A 652 30.19 -11.43 17.51
C LEU A 652 30.78 -11.21 18.91
N HIS A 653 30.58 -10.02 19.49
CA HIS A 653 31.05 -9.70 20.84
C HIS A 653 30.45 -10.61 21.90
N HIS A 654 29.12 -10.73 21.94
CA HIS A 654 28.44 -11.49 23.00
C HIS A 654 28.65 -13.01 22.90
N GLN A 655 28.86 -13.53 21.69
CA GLN A 655 29.28 -14.92 21.51
C GLN A 655 30.77 -15.12 21.81
N GLY A 656 31.52 -14.08 22.18
CA GLY A 656 32.95 -14.18 22.47
C GLY A 656 33.79 -14.49 21.23
N ILE A 657 33.30 -14.15 20.03
CA ILE A 657 34.01 -14.30 18.77
C ILE A 657 34.93 -13.09 18.61
N ALA A 658 36.23 -13.32 18.72
CA ALA A 658 37.23 -12.28 18.54
C ALA A 658 37.25 -11.78 17.08
N HIS A 659 37.11 -10.46 16.91
CA HIS A 659 37.03 -9.81 15.60
C HIS A 659 37.71 -8.43 15.60
N GLU A 660 38.23 -8.03 14.43
CA GLU A 660 38.81 -6.70 14.15
C GLU A 660 37.94 -6.00 13.10
N VAL A 661 37.66 -4.71 13.29
CA VAL A 661 36.82 -3.88 12.39
C VAL A 661 37.62 -3.20 11.28
N GLU A 662 36.99 -3.05 10.11
CA GLU A 662 37.56 -2.39 8.92
C GLU A 662 38.95 -2.90 8.44
N PRO A 663 39.26 -4.22 8.46
CA PRO A 663 40.55 -4.76 8.01
C PRO A 663 40.79 -4.52 6.50
N HIS A 664 42.04 -4.30 6.10
CA HIS A 664 42.39 -4.09 4.70
C HIS A 664 42.43 -5.40 3.90
N TYR A 665 41.78 -5.42 2.73
CA TYR A 665 42.03 -6.45 1.73
C TYR A 665 43.46 -6.31 1.14
N PRO A 666 44.07 -7.41 0.68
CA PRO A 666 45.33 -7.38 -0.05
C PRO A 666 45.26 -6.48 -1.29
N ARG A 667 46.36 -5.80 -1.61
CA ARG A 667 46.46 -4.96 -2.81
C ARG A 667 46.34 -5.84 -4.06
N HIS A 668 45.59 -5.36 -5.05
CA HIS A 668 45.44 -6.05 -6.33
C HIS A 668 45.33 -5.02 -7.46
N HIS A 669 46.17 -5.16 -8.48
CA HIS A 669 46.33 -4.20 -9.57
C HIS A 669 45.05 -3.85 -10.34
N LEU A 670 44.09 -4.77 -10.46
CA LEU A 670 42.75 -4.51 -11.02
C LEU A 670 41.66 -4.38 -9.94
N LEU A 671 41.53 -5.40 -9.09
CA LEU A 671 40.42 -5.54 -8.16
C LEU A 671 40.55 -4.79 -6.83
N ASN A 672 41.71 -4.22 -6.50
CA ASN A 672 41.89 -3.42 -5.29
C ASN A 672 42.94 -2.32 -5.47
N THR A 673 42.58 -1.32 -6.28
CA THR A 673 43.42 -0.15 -6.59
C THR A 673 43.31 0.95 -5.54
N SER A 674 42.18 1.02 -4.82
CA SER A 674 41.83 2.12 -3.91
C SER A 674 41.92 1.76 -2.41
N GLY A 675 42.26 0.51 -2.06
CA GLY A 675 42.36 0.08 -0.66
C GLY A 675 41.02 -0.32 -0.06
N LEU A 676 40.39 -1.34 -0.63
CA LEU A 676 39.18 -1.98 -0.11
C LEU A 676 39.41 -2.50 1.31
N ARG A 677 38.36 -2.40 2.12
CA ARG A 677 38.30 -2.88 3.50
C ARG A 677 37.09 -3.78 3.67
N ALA A 678 37.24 -4.86 4.44
CA ALA A 678 36.09 -5.64 4.89
C ALA A 678 35.46 -5.02 6.13
N ASP A 679 34.32 -5.55 6.54
CA ASP A 679 33.64 -5.06 7.73
C ASP A 679 34.29 -5.65 8.99
N TRP A 680 34.57 -6.97 8.98
CA TRP A 680 35.33 -7.62 10.06
C TRP A 680 36.36 -8.66 9.60
N LEU A 681 37.36 -8.90 10.44
CA LEU A 681 38.32 -10.01 10.37
C LEU A 681 38.23 -10.85 11.64
N LEU A 682 37.94 -12.15 11.52
CA LEU A 682 37.93 -13.09 12.63
C LEU A 682 39.35 -13.59 12.95
N ALA A 683 39.54 -14.12 14.17
CA ALA A 683 40.84 -14.56 14.67
C ALA A 683 41.57 -15.63 13.82
N ASP A 684 40.85 -16.42 13.01
CA ASP A 684 41.44 -17.42 12.11
C ASP A 684 41.84 -16.86 10.74
N GLY A 685 41.67 -15.55 10.51
CA GLY A 685 41.93 -14.89 9.23
C GLY A 685 40.72 -14.84 8.28
N THR A 686 39.53 -15.24 8.74
CA THR A 686 38.29 -15.17 7.95
C THR A 686 37.77 -13.74 7.88
N TYR A 687 37.45 -13.28 6.66
CA TYR A 687 36.84 -11.97 6.43
C TYR A 687 35.31 -12.08 6.49
N VAL A 688 34.65 -11.04 6.99
CA VAL A 688 33.19 -10.95 7.08
C VAL A 688 32.69 -9.67 6.42
N GLU A 689 31.65 -9.77 5.61
CA GLU A 689 31.00 -8.65 4.90
C GLU A 689 29.49 -8.62 5.17
N ALA A 690 28.99 -7.46 5.59
CA ALA A 690 27.57 -7.14 5.76
C ALA A 690 27.00 -6.51 4.48
N LEU A 691 26.32 -7.31 3.67
CA LEU A 691 25.76 -6.92 2.37
C LEU A 691 24.34 -6.34 2.49
N GLY A 692 24.23 -5.14 3.06
CA GLY A 692 22.93 -4.51 3.40
C GLY A 692 22.17 -3.81 2.26
N MET A 693 22.82 -3.45 1.14
CA MET A 693 22.24 -2.59 0.08
C MET A 693 22.46 -3.12 -1.35
N LEU A 694 22.21 -4.41 -1.58
CA LEU A 694 22.46 -5.05 -2.88
C LEU A 694 21.56 -4.56 -4.04
N GLU A 695 20.48 -3.83 -3.76
CA GLU A 695 19.57 -3.26 -4.77
C GLU A 695 20.10 -1.95 -5.40
N GLN A 696 21.23 -1.43 -4.90
CA GLN A 696 21.91 -0.28 -5.50
C GLN A 696 23.07 -0.77 -6.36
N ASP A 697 23.03 -0.51 -7.66
CA ASP A 697 23.95 -1.08 -8.66
C ASP A 697 25.43 -0.83 -8.34
N GLY A 698 25.77 0.37 -7.85
CA GLY A 698 27.13 0.72 -7.43
C GLY A 698 27.62 -0.06 -6.20
N TYR A 699 26.74 -0.31 -5.22
CA TYR A 699 27.08 -1.11 -4.03
C TYR A 699 27.23 -2.59 -4.40
N ALA A 700 26.34 -3.12 -5.25
CA ALA A 700 26.42 -4.49 -5.76
C ALA A 700 27.72 -4.73 -6.56
N ALA A 701 28.16 -3.77 -7.38
CA ALA A 701 29.42 -3.86 -8.10
C ALA A 701 30.64 -3.93 -7.15
N LYS A 702 30.65 -3.11 -6.09
CA LYS A 702 31.71 -3.13 -5.07
C LYS A 702 31.73 -4.44 -4.29
N ALA A 703 30.57 -4.97 -3.90
CA ALA A 703 30.46 -6.28 -3.24
C ALA A 703 30.98 -7.40 -4.13
N ARG A 704 30.58 -7.45 -5.42
CA ARG A 704 31.09 -8.43 -6.40
C ARG A 704 32.60 -8.36 -6.54
N ARG A 705 33.16 -7.15 -6.62
CA ARG A 705 34.62 -6.92 -6.70
C ARG A 705 35.37 -7.47 -5.49
N LYS A 706 34.83 -7.27 -4.27
CA LYS A 706 35.41 -7.83 -3.04
C LYS A 706 35.33 -9.36 -2.98
N MET A 707 34.20 -9.94 -3.38
CA MET A 707 34.02 -11.39 -3.44
C MET A 707 35.02 -12.03 -4.42
N GLU A 708 35.20 -11.43 -5.59
CA GLU A 708 36.17 -11.93 -6.59
C GLU A 708 37.61 -11.78 -6.11
N LEU A 709 37.95 -10.66 -5.46
CA LEU A 709 39.26 -10.46 -4.84
C LEU A 709 39.54 -11.51 -3.76
N ALA A 710 38.56 -11.81 -2.90
CA ALA A 710 38.69 -12.82 -1.87
C ALA A 710 38.93 -14.21 -2.49
N ARG A 711 38.18 -14.56 -3.54
CA ARG A 711 38.31 -15.82 -4.28
C ARG A 711 39.70 -15.99 -4.88
N ILE A 712 40.22 -14.98 -5.59
CA ILE A 712 41.54 -15.04 -6.23
C ILE A 712 42.67 -15.04 -5.19
N SER A 713 42.48 -14.35 -4.07
CA SER A 713 43.50 -14.23 -3.02
C SER A 713 43.47 -15.39 -2.01
N GLY A 714 42.57 -16.37 -2.17
CA GLY A 714 42.43 -17.49 -1.25
C GLY A 714 41.91 -17.10 0.14
N ILE A 715 41.21 -15.96 0.25
CA ILE A 715 40.65 -15.47 1.52
C ILE A 715 39.34 -16.20 1.78
N ARG A 716 39.19 -16.79 2.98
CA ARG A 716 37.90 -17.30 3.47
C ARG A 716 37.01 -16.09 3.76
N LEU A 717 35.88 -15.99 3.06
CA LEU A 717 34.95 -14.87 3.16
C LEU A 717 33.56 -15.36 3.56
N VAL A 718 33.01 -14.80 4.63
CA VAL A 718 31.62 -14.96 5.08
C VAL A 718 30.84 -13.71 4.67
N THR A 719 29.74 -13.88 3.96
CA THR A 719 28.86 -12.78 3.58
C THR A 719 27.52 -12.91 4.31
N ILE A 720 27.09 -11.84 4.96
CA ILE A 720 25.83 -11.78 5.70
C ILE A 720 24.88 -10.84 4.96
N ARG A 721 23.64 -11.28 4.69
CA ARG A 721 22.57 -10.46 4.11
C ARG A 721 21.49 -10.16 5.16
N PRO A 722 20.59 -9.19 4.94
CA PRO A 722 19.53 -8.88 5.92
C PRO A 722 18.70 -10.09 6.39
N PRO A 723 18.31 -11.06 5.51
CA PRO A 723 17.60 -12.26 5.95
C PRO A 723 18.41 -13.21 6.86
N ASP A 724 19.75 -13.08 6.84
CA ASP A 724 20.66 -13.93 7.61
C ASP A 724 20.80 -13.52 9.07
N LEU A 725 20.25 -12.36 9.49
CA LEU A 725 20.32 -11.89 10.89
C LEU A 725 19.74 -12.89 11.90
N ASN A 726 18.77 -13.70 11.48
CA ASN A 726 18.18 -14.75 12.31
C ASN A 726 18.97 -16.06 12.32
N ARG A 727 20.05 -16.14 11.55
CA ARG A 727 20.87 -17.33 11.33
C ARG A 727 22.33 -17.13 11.74
N LEU A 728 22.65 -16.01 12.39
CA LEU A 728 24.02 -15.74 12.85
C LEU A 728 24.59 -16.88 13.72
N PRO A 729 23.83 -17.51 14.65
CA PRO A 729 24.33 -18.68 15.39
C PRO A 729 24.73 -19.86 14.50
N GLU A 730 23.96 -20.12 13.44
CA GLU A 730 24.27 -21.20 12.47
C GLU A 730 25.48 -20.84 11.61
N ILE A 731 25.52 -19.61 11.11
CA ILE A 731 26.58 -19.12 10.21
C ILE A 731 27.92 -19.09 10.93
N PHE A 732 27.93 -18.65 12.18
CA PHE A 732 29.14 -18.52 12.98
C PHE A 732 29.42 -19.71 13.90
N ALA A 733 28.73 -20.84 13.72
CA ALA A 733 28.83 -22.01 14.60
C ALA A 733 30.29 -22.49 14.82
N ASP A 734 31.13 -22.42 13.80
CA ASP A 734 32.55 -22.81 13.86
C ASP A 734 33.40 -21.89 14.78
N TRP A 735 32.97 -20.65 14.99
CA TRP A 735 33.74 -19.63 15.72
C TRP A 735 33.20 -19.36 17.13
N ILE A 736 31.98 -19.82 17.45
CA ILE A 736 31.44 -19.71 18.81
C ILE A 736 32.33 -20.57 19.73
N PRO A 737 32.98 -19.98 20.75
CA PRO A 737 33.84 -20.72 21.66
C PRO A 737 33.03 -21.84 22.32
N ALA A 738 33.41 -23.10 22.08
CA ALA A 738 32.81 -24.24 22.75
C ALA A 738 32.84 -23.98 24.26
N ALA A 739 31.66 -23.99 24.91
CA ALA A 739 31.49 -23.70 26.32
C ALA A 739 32.65 -24.30 27.13
N ARG A 740 33.44 -23.43 27.76
CA ARG A 740 34.58 -23.84 28.57
C ARG A 740 34.11 -24.84 29.63
N GLY A 741 34.48 -26.11 29.46
CA GLY A 741 34.57 -27.10 30.53
C GLY A 741 33.58 -28.27 30.48
N ARG A 742 33.96 -29.32 29.74
CA ARG A 742 34.07 -30.71 30.24
C ARG A 742 34.67 -31.58 29.13
N ARG A 743 36.01 -31.70 29.12
CA ARG A 743 36.62 -32.93 28.60
C ARG A 743 36.51 -33.98 29.71
N PRO A 744 35.89 -35.15 29.48
CA PRO A 744 36.06 -36.27 30.37
C PRO A 744 37.49 -36.79 30.20
N SER A 745 38.26 -36.77 31.28
CA SER A 745 39.38 -37.70 31.50
C SER A 745 38.85 -39.09 31.78
#